data_AF-A0AA40DVS5-F1
#
_entry.id   AF-A0AA40DVS5-F1
#
_cell.length_a   1.000
_cell.length_b   1.000
_cell.length_c   1.000
_cell.angle_alpha   90.00
_cell.angle_beta   90.00
_cell.angle_gamma   90.00
#
_symmetry.space_group_name_H-M   'P 1'
#
loop_
_entity.id
_entity.type
_entity.pdbx_description
1 polymer ?
#
loop_
_entity_poly.entity_id
_entity_poly.type
_entity_poly.pdbx_seq_one_letter_code
_entity_poly.pdbx_strand_id
1 'polypeptide(L)'
;MAWVAHGSSELGFIQTAGQGQSRTVPAVAAYRGRLWCLWADLDGNAWCAVTDDDGNFGGRMPFPQAGLPVMENLNGHLHVVVVLESGDIDHYILDDEPQRQASWVHLGPLPGATTLSSPCLVAFHNRLFLAFVDHNGKLYYTAWTTSNPHPSSASDIGGAWSDPKAVSSGDIETFRGIPALFVTNGTLHLLCASASEPSEILCYAYDPASSGWSPCHDITEGRAARGISATSYGETAYMGFIENTGASADRQGDSTVTIASFLHGKWQPHEPVGGGQRAADPPQIAILNGRIHCIFNDATATKDLRWYSRPILAYSMASWMAALPDTTLLSNVTIPGTHDSCARSYVPFVRTQYLSIGQQLALGIRFIDLRLRRHDDGSLFCYHGGIPLGFPRGLSFVAVMDQVWAFLRGPHHTLSATETVLVSINNDDVSDDQHANPGIFYQAVDAAVAAAAPYPDGTPRWFLGPVTPRLGNVRGRAVVLRRYPGDPAVAPRVRTGLDLSDWVDDSPDFTIVTPTNVRVRLQDKWKFSSRISLADLVASKSGFVRSLMLQAAARPPPPMDLVSSDSQANPETDEHNGDWYINFCSAVGDPVEHGELAEAKWIAVGARTVGLDWVDGMNRQADDARGDYVGVSGRVRLGVVNMDYPELPADNDLVARLIETNF
;
A
#
# COMPACT_ATOMS: atom_id res chain seq x y z
N MET A 1 15.44 13.59 9.00
CA MET A 1 14.77 14.13 7.79
C MET A 1 13.82 15.22 8.25
N ALA A 2 13.69 16.34 7.52
CA ALA A 2 12.89 17.46 8.00
C ALA A 2 11.38 17.25 7.81
N TRP A 3 10.59 17.76 8.74
CA TRP A 3 9.15 17.93 8.58
C TRP A 3 8.83 18.97 7.52
N VAL A 4 7.88 18.65 6.66
CA VAL A 4 7.37 19.51 5.58
C VAL A 4 5.90 19.78 5.84
N ALA A 5 5.48 21.05 5.73
CA ALA A 5 4.08 21.44 5.79
C ALA A 5 3.36 21.08 4.48
N HIS A 6 2.12 20.61 4.56
CA HIS A 6 1.30 20.23 3.40
C HIS A 6 -0.07 20.90 3.41
N GLY A 7 -0.69 20.99 2.23
CA GLY A 7 -2.03 21.54 2.07
C GLY A 7 -2.03 22.86 1.29
N SER A 8 -3.07 23.68 1.49
CA SER A 8 -3.35 24.86 0.66
C SER A 8 -2.39 26.05 0.87
N SER A 9 -1.43 25.93 1.79
CA SER A 9 -0.46 26.97 2.11
C SER A 9 0.82 26.40 2.72
N GLU A 10 1.88 27.20 2.71
CA GLU A 10 3.16 26.90 3.40
C GLU A 10 3.00 26.73 4.93
N LEU A 11 1.85 27.10 5.48
CA LEU A 11 1.52 26.98 6.91
C LEU A 11 0.83 25.66 7.26
N GLY A 12 0.65 24.76 6.30
CA GLY A 12 0.18 23.40 6.56
C GLY A 12 -1.34 23.25 6.72
N PHE A 13 -2.15 24.22 6.27
CA PHE A 13 -3.61 24.14 6.41
C PHE A 13 -4.22 23.09 5.46
N ILE A 14 -4.99 22.15 6.03
CA ILE A 14 -5.67 21.08 5.27
C ILE A 14 -6.78 21.62 4.38
N GLN A 15 -7.50 22.63 4.83
CA GLN A 15 -8.60 23.26 4.12
C GLN A 15 -8.40 24.77 4.03
N THR A 16 -9.19 25.43 3.20
CA THR A 16 -9.24 26.90 3.19
C THR A 16 -9.76 27.45 4.53
N ALA A 17 -9.48 28.72 4.82
CA ALA A 17 -9.81 29.36 6.09
C ALA A 17 -11.29 29.17 6.48
N GLY A 18 -11.54 28.72 7.71
CA GLY A 18 -12.89 28.46 8.25
C GLY A 18 -13.48 27.12 7.83
N GLN A 19 -12.88 26.40 6.88
CA GLN A 19 -13.38 25.09 6.45
C GLN A 19 -12.71 23.90 7.18
N GLY A 20 -11.54 24.11 7.75
CA GLY A 20 -10.74 23.08 8.44
C GLY A 20 -10.71 23.21 9.95
N GLN A 21 -11.64 23.95 10.56
CA GLN A 21 -11.69 24.10 12.03
C GLN A 21 -12.22 22.82 12.66
N SER A 22 -11.59 22.36 13.74
CA SER A 22 -12.00 21.13 14.41
C SER A 22 -12.14 21.28 15.91
N ARG A 23 -13.32 20.96 16.44
CA ARG A 23 -13.61 20.93 17.88
C ARG A 23 -13.01 19.71 18.58
N THR A 24 -12.85 18.62 17.84
CA THR A 24 -12.48 17.28 18.34
C THR A 24 -11.08 16.87 17.89
N VAL A 25 -10.57 15.76 18.44
CA VAL A 25 -9.43 15.05 17.83
C VAL A 25 -9.87 14.61 16.42
N PRO A 26 -9.14 14.98 15.34
CA PRO A 26 -9.47 14.47 14.01
C PRO A 26 -9.19 12.97 13.94
N ALA A 27 -9.66 12.29 12.90
CA ALA A 27 -9.30 10.92 12.58
C ALA A 27 -8.63 10.87 11.21
N VAL A 28 -7.60 10.04 11.07
CA VAL A 28 -6.82 9.91 9.83
C VAL A 28 -6.51 8.46 9.54
N ALA A 29 -6.67 8.04 8.29
CA ALA A 29 -6.22 6.73 7.80
C ALA A 29 -5.72 6.82 6.35
N ALA A 30 -4.82 5.90 6.01
CA ALA A 30 -4.46 5.62 4.63
C ALA A 30 -5.44 4.60 4.05
N TYR A 31 -6.09 4.95 2.95
CA TYR A 31 -7.06 4.09 2.28
C TYR A 31 -6.97 4.26 0.76
N ARG A 32 -6.79 3.13 0.05
CA ARG A 32 -6.66 3.06 -1.42
C ARG A 32 -5.69 4.11 -1.97
N GLY A 33 -4.50 4.21 -1.36
CA GLY A 33 -3.43 5.11 -1.80
C GLY A 33 -3.69 6.61 -1.55
N ARG A 34 -4.63 6.95 -0.66
CA ARG A 34 -4.97 8.33 -0.28
C ARG A 34 -5.04 8.48 1.23
N LEU A 35 -4.82 9.68 1.73
CA LEU A 35 -5.13 10.02 3.11
C LEU A 35 -6.58 10.49 3.20
N TRP A 36 -7.27 9.98 4.21
CA TRP A 36 -8.60 10.41 4.63
C TRP A 36 -8.48 11.14 5.95
N CYS A 37 -9.23 12.22 6.12
CA CYS A 37 -9.29 12.99 7.35
C CYS A 37 -10.75 13.27 7.70
N LEU A 38 -11.19 12.91 8.90
CA LEU A 38 -12.55 13.14 9.39
C LEU A 38 -12.50 13.95 10.69
N TRP A 39 -13.40 14.92 10.85
CA TRP A 39 -13.46 15.76 12.04
C TRP A 39 -14.86 16.31 12.29
N ALA A 40 -15.12 16.77 13.52
CA ALA A 40 -16.26 17.61 13.82
C ALA A 40 -15.81 19.08 13.90
N ASP A 41 -16.55 19.99 13.25
CA ASP A 41 -16.28 21.43 13.30
C ASP A 41 -16.77 22.07 14.61
N LEU A 42 -16.55 23.39 14.74
CA LEU A 42 -16.93 24.15 15.94
C LEU A 42 -18.45 24.27 16.13
N ASP A 43 -19.22 24.12 15.06
CA ASP A 43 -20.69 24.16 15.06
C ASP A 43 -21.31 22.76 15.31
N GLY A 44 -20.48 21.73 15.46
CA GLY A 44 -20.92 20.35 15.70
C GLY A 44 -21.30 19.58 14.44
N ASN A 45 -20.93 20.05 13.25
CA ASN A 45 -21.12 19.29 12.01
C ASN A 45 -19.90 18.41 11.73
N ALA A 46 -20.12 17.21 11.19
CA ALA A 46 -19.04 16.29 10.82
C ALA A 46 -18.66 16.42 9.34
N TRP A 47 -17.36 16.42 9.08
CA TRP A 47 -16.79 16.61 7.75
C TRP A 47 -15.64 15.65 7.50
N CYS A 48 -15.55 15.18 6.26
CA CYS A 48 -14.48 14.35 5.76
C CYS A 48 -13.78 15.01 4.56
N ALA A 49 -12.48 14.84 4.42
CA ALA A 49 -11.73 15.21 3.23
C ALA A 49 -10.76 14.09 2.84
N VAL A 50 -10.45 14.02 1.55
CA VAL A 50 -9.53 13.01 0.98
C VAL A 50 -8.50 13.69 0.10
N THR A 51 -7.28 13.16 0.05
CA THR A 51 -6.24 13.66 -0.86
C THR A 51 -6.57 13.37 -2.33
N ASP A 52 -6.35 14.35 -3.21
CA ASP A 52 -6.46 14.24 -4.66
C ASP A 52 -5.21 13.58 -5.30
N ASP A 53 -5.14 13.55 -6.62
CA ASP A 53 -4.03 12.96 -7.37
C ASP A 53 -2.73 13.78 -7.27
N ASP A 54 -2.84 15.07 -6.93
CA ASP A 54 -1.70 15.95 -6.64
C ASP A 54 -1.21 15.78 -5.18
N GLY A 55 -1.89 14.93 -4.41
CA GLY A 55 -1.56 14.65 -3.02
C GLY A 55 -2.00 15.75 -2.05
N ASN A 56 -2.92 16.64 -2.43
CA ASN A 56 -3.49 17.66 -1.54
C ASN A 56 -4.89 17.27 -1.10
N PHE A 57 -5.32 17.69 0.10
CA PHE A 57 -6.72 17.48 0.49
C PHE A 57 -7.66 18.29 -0.40
N GLY A 58 -8.60 17.60 -1.04
CA GLY A 58 -9.69 18.22 -1.77
C GLY A 58 -10.72 18.87 -0.84
N GLY A 59 -11.82 19.36 -1.42
CA GLY A 59 -12.89 19.98 -0.66
C GLY A 59 -13.54 19.02 0.35
N ARG A 60 -13.95 19.56 1.51
CA ARG A 60 -14.64 18.77 2.54
C ARG A 60 -16.02 18.29 2.06
N MET A 61 -16.39 17.09 2.51
CA MET A 61 -17.66 16.42 2.27
C MET A 61 -18.37 16.20 3.60
N PRO A 62 -19.71 16.30 3.67
CA PRO A 62 -20.44 16.04 4.92
C PRO A 62 -20.30 14.57 5.34
N PHE A 63 -20.19 14.34 6.66
CA PHE A 63 -20.27 13.01 7.26
C PHE A 63 -21.57 12.92 8.10
N PRO A 64 -22.26 11.77 8.13
CA PRO A 64 -23.62 11.70 8.67
C PRO A 64 -23.74 11.99 10.18
N GLN A 65 -22.70 11.69 10.95
CA GLN A 65 -22.79 11.67 12.41
C GLN A 65 -21.61 12.40 13.07
N ALA A 66 -21.91 13.42 13.86
CA ALA A 66 -20.90 14.13 14.66
C ALA A 66 -20.57 13.38 15.95
N GLY A 67 -19.33 13.57 16.41
CA GLY A 67 -18.78 12.92 17.60
C GLY A 67 -17.25 12.90 17.57
N LEU A 68 -16.66 11.96 18.30
CA LEU A 68 -15.22 11.67 18.26
C LEU A 68 -14.96 10.55 17.25
N PRO A 69 -14.47 10.87 16.04
CA PRO A 69 -14.21 9.86 15.03
C PRO A 69 -12.90 9.12 15.30
N VAL A 70 -12.85 7.86 14.88
CA VAL A 70 -11.64 7.10 14.55
C VAL A 70 -11.88 6.34 13.25
N MET A 71 -10.84 6.09 12.47
CA MET A 71 -10.97 5.44 11.17
C MET A 71 -9.81 4.50 10.90
N GLU A 72 -10.06 3.44 10.13
CA GLU A 72 -9.05 2.45 9.80
C GLU A 72 -9.43 1.68 8.53
N ASN A 73 -8.42 1.27 7.76
CA ASN A 73 -8.59 0.43 6.58
C ASN A 73 -8.51 -1.05 6.98
N LEU A 74 -9.61 -1.77 6.82
CA LEU A 74 -9.63 -3.22 6.94
C LEU A 74 -9.88 -3.84 5.58
N ASN A 75 -8.86 -4.50 5.03
CA ASN A 75 -8.97 -5.25 3.78
C ASN A 75 -9.54 -4.45 2.61
N GLY A 76 -9.12 -3.20 2.43
CA GLY A 76 -9.61 -2.39 1.31
C GLY A 76 -11.05 -1.91 1.50
N HIS A 77 -11.51 -1.84 2.75
CA HIS A 77 -12.71 -1.12 3.18
C HIS A 77 -12.37 -0.13 4.30
N LEU A 78 -12.82 1.12 4.14
CA LEU A 78 -12.62 2.15 5.15
C LEU A 78 -13.74 2.10 6.18
N HIS A 79 -13.38 1.77 7.42
CA HIS A 79 -14.28 1.79 8.56
C HIS A 79 -14.12 3.09 9.34
N VAL A 80 -15.23 3.61 9.85
CA VAL A 80 -15.26 4.76 10.75
C VAL A 80 -16.08 4.38 11.98
N VAL A 81 -15.53 4.60 13.16
CA VAL A 81 -16.25 4.49 14.42
C VAL A 81 -16.38 5.88 15.03
N VAL A 82 -17.58 6.24 15.49
CA VAL A 82 -17.85 7.57 16.06
C VAL A 82 -18.42 7.42 17.45
N VAL A 83 -17.77 8.02 18.44
CA VAL A 83 -18.31 8.16 19.80
C VAL A 83 -19.24 9.37 19.84
N LEU A 84 -20.50 9.14 20.16
CA LEU A 84 -21.54 10.16 20.25
C LEU A 84 -21.45 10.96 21.55
N GLU A 85 -22.17 12.08 21.64
CA GLU A 85 -22.24 12.86 22.89
C GLU A 85 -22.87 12.07 24.06
N SER A 86 -23.71 11.08 23.78
CA SER A 86 -24.25 10.15 24.79
C SER A 86 -23.20 9.19 25.35
N GLY A 87 -22.07 9.06 24.66
CA GLY A 87 -21.03 8.06 24.91
C GLY A 87 -21.27 6.71 24.21
N ASP A 88 -22.40 6.56 23.51
CA ASP A 88 -22.62 5.43 22.61
C ASP A 88 -21.65 5.50 21.42
N ILE A 89 -21.43 4.35 20.79
CA ILE A 89 -20.45 4.22 19.71
C ILE A 89 -21.13 3.67 18.46
N ASP A 90 -21.13 4.42 17.36
CA ASP A 90 -21.67 4.00 16.07
C ASP A 90 -20.57 3.55 15.10
N HIS A 91 -20.89 2.58 14.23
CA HIS A 91 -19.97 2.06 13.22
C HIS A 91 -20.49 2.33 11.80
N TYR A 92 -19.64 2.91 10.97
CA TYR A 92 -19.88 3.21 9.56
C TYR A 92 -18.81 2.56 8.68
N ILE A 93 -19.18 2.33 7.42
CA ILE A 93 -18.28 1.87 6.36
C ILE A 93 -18.50 2.71 5.10
N LEU A 94 -17.44 3.00 4.39
CA LEU A 94 -17.49 3.72 3.13
C LEU A 94 -17.90 2.80 1.98
N ASP A 95 -18.96 3.16 1.24
CA ASP A 95 -19.26 2.63 -0.09
C ASP A 95 -18.66 3.57 -1.15
N ASP A 96 -17.44 3.27 -1.62
CA ASP A 96 -16.72 4.00 -2.66
C ASP A 96 -16.43 3.16 -3.90
N GLU A 97 -17.32 2.22 -4.22
CA GLU A 97 -17.16 1.43 -5.44
C GLU A 97 -17.16 2.36 -6.68
N PRO A 98 -16.30 2.12 -7.69
CA PRO A 98 -16.01 3.09 -8.77
C PRO A 98 -17.21 3.64 -9.57
N GLN A 99 -18.38 3.01 -9.43
CA GLN A 99 -19.62 3.34 -10.14
C GLN A 99 -20.66 4.05 -9.27
N ARG A 100 -20.40 4.17 -7.96
CA ARG A 100 -21.31 4.77 -6.99
C ARG A 100 -20.73 6.08 -6.49
N GLN A 101 -21.61 7.02 -6.18
CA GLN A 101 -21.21 8.18 -5.41
C GLN A 101 -20.81 7.69 -4.02
N ALA A 102 -19.64 8.10 -3.56
CA ALA A 102 -19.15 7.75 -2.24
C ALA A 102 -20.21 8.07 -1.17
N SER A 103 -20.59 7.07 -0.38
CA SER A 103 -21.59 7.21 0.68
C SER A 103 -21.23 6.40 1.90
N TRP A 104 -21.77 6.79 3.05
CA TRP A 104 -21.49 6.13 4.33
C TRP A 104 -22.66 5.21 4.69
N VAL A 105 -22.37 3.92 4.83
CA VAL A 105 -23.33 2.92 5.28
C VAL A 105 -23.21 2.78 6.79
N HIS A 106 -24.32 3.01 7.51
CA HIS A 106 -24.39 2.82 8.95
C HIS A 106 -24.60 1.33 9.28
N LEU A 107 -23.67 0.72 10.01
CA LEU A 107 -23.73 -0.67 10.45
C LEU A 107 -24.41 -0.85 11.81
N GLY A 108 -24.64 0.24 12.54
CA GLY A 108 -25.32 0.26 13.84
C GLY A 108 -24.38 0.56 15.02
N PRO A 109 -24.96 0.64 16.23
CA PRO A 109 -24.19 0.89 17.45
C PRO A 109 -23.41 -0.35 17.89
N LEU A 110 -22.34 -0.14 18.68
CA LEU A 110 -21.62 -1.19 19.41
C LEU A 110 -22.31 -1.46 20.76
N PRO A 111 -22.98 -2.61 20.94
CA PRO A 111 -23.64 -2.92 22.20
C PRO A 111 -22.61 -3.09 23.33
N GLY A 112 -22.88 -2.47 24.48
CA GLY A 112 -22.07 -2.62 25.69
C GLY A 112 -20.74 -1.85 25.72
N ALA A 113 -20.37 -1.17 24.64
CA ALA A 113 -19.21 -0.29 24.60
C ALA A 113 -19.65 1.17 24.74
N THR A 114 -19.23 1.85 25.81
CA THR A 114 -19.49 3.27 26.01
C THR A 114 -18.24 4.00 26.52
N THR A 115 -17.99 5.20 26.00
CA THR A 115 -16.87 6.06 26.42
C THR A 115 -17.20 7.52 26.16
N LEU A 116 -16.56 8.42 26.89
CA LEU A 116 -16.63 9.88 26.65
C LEU A 116 -15.31 10.44 26.11
N SER A 117 -14.39 9.55 25.73
CA SER A 117 -13.06 9.89 25.22
C SER A 117 -12.84 9.30 23.83
N SER A 118 -11.85 9.80 23.10
CA SER A 118 -11.50 9.23 21.81
C SER A 118 -10.98 7.79 22.01
N PRO A 119 -11.53 6.79 21.30
CA PRO A 119 -11.00 5.45 21.31
C PRO A 119 -9.80 5.37 20.34
N CYS A 120 -9.29 4.17 20.12
CA CYS A 120 -8.35 3.88 19.03
C CYS A 120 -8.78 2.64 18.26
N LEU A 121 -8.44 2.60 16.99
CA LEU A 121 -8.92 1.62 16.02
C LEU A 121 -7.75 1.13 15.17
N VAL A 122 -7.51 -0.17 15.08
CA VAL A 122 -6.45 -0.76 14.24
C VAL A 122 -6.92 -2.06 13.61
N ALA A 123 -6.54 -2.29 12.35
CA ALA A 123 -6.76 -3.55 11.65
C ALA A 123 -5.66 -4.56 11.99
N PHE A 124 -6.06 -5.78 12.37
CA PHE A 124 -5.13 -6.86 12.70
C PHE A 124 -5.77 -8.23 12.40
N HIS A 125 -5.10 -9.06 11.60
CA HIS A 125 -5.55 -10.42 11.21
C HIS A 125 -7.01 -10.46 10.70
N ASN A 126 -7.35 -9.63 9.71
CA ASN A 126 -8.70 -9.46 9.15
C ASN A 126 -9.80 -9.11 10.16
N ARG A 127 -9.44 -8.50 11.29
CA ARG A 127 -10.38 -7.94 12.27
C ARG A 127 -10.05 -6.49 12.54
N LEU A 128 -11.06 -5.77 13.02
CA LEU A 128 -10.91 -4.41 13.50
C LEU A 128 -10.87 -4.44 15.02
N PHE A 129 -9.80 -3.97 15.64
CA PHE A 129 -9.70 -3.86 17.09
C PHE A 129 -9.98 -2.43 17.52
N LEU A 130 -10.93 -2.27 18.44
CA LEU A 130 -11.24 -1.00 19.09
C LEU A 130 -10.82 -1.09 20.56
N ALA A 131 -9.97 -0.18 21.02
CA ALA A 131 -9.65 -0.01 22.44
C ALA A 131 -10.14 1.35 22.93
N PHE A 132 -10.69 1.37 24.14
CA PHE A 132 -11.30 2.57 24.73
C PHE A 132 -11.22 2.53 26.26
N VAL A 133 -11.19 3.72 26.86
CA VAL A 133 -11.30 3.89 28.32
C VAL A 133 -12.74 4.24 28.66
N ASP A 134 -13.39 3.49 29.54
CA ASP A 134 -14.77 3.76 29.95
C ASP A 134 -14.87 4.98 30.90
N HIS A 135 -16.09 5.33 31.30
CA HIS A 135 -16.35 6.43 32.22
C HIS A 135 -15.80 6.21 33.65
N ASN A 136 -15.42 4.98 34.00
CA ASN A 136 -14.79 4.63 35.28
C ASN A 136 -13.25 4.55 35.19
N GLY A 137 -12.67 4.88 34.04
CA GLY A 137 -11.23 4.79 33.82
C GLY A 137 -10.73 3.36 33.60
N LYS A 138 -11.58 2.41 33.23
CA LYS A 138 -11.18 1.04 32.89
C LYS A 138 -10.90 0.92 31.40
N LEU A 139 -9.80 0.24 31.06
CA LEU A 139 -9.37 0.02 29.68
C LEU A 139 -10.01 -1.26 29.13
N TYR A 140 -10.79 -1.10 28.06
CA TYR A 140 -11.49 -2.17 27.37
C TYR A 140 -11.00 -2.31 25.93
N TYR A 141 -11.19 -3.50 25.37
CA TYR A 141 -11.10 -3.74 23.94
C TYR A 141 -12.30 -4.56 23.45
N THR A 142 -12.63 -4.39 22.17
CA THR A 142 -13.55 -5.24 21.41
C THR A 142 -13.01 -5.42 20.00
N ALA A 143 -13.43 -6.49 19.31
CA ALA A 143 -13.03 -6.76 17.94
C ALA A 143 -14.25 -6.97 17.04
N TRP A 144 -14.25 -6.31 15.88
CA TRP A 144 -15.22 -6.54 14.82
C TRP A 144 -14.72 -7.60 13.86
N THR A 145 -15.60 -8.52 13.48
CA THR A 145 -15.34 -9.49 12.42
C THR A 145 -16.46 -9.41 11.39
N THR A 146 -16.10 -9.37 10.11
CA THR A 146 -17.08 -9.41 9.03
C THR A 146 -17.82 -10.75 9.00
N SER A 147 -19.12 -10.72 8.72
CA SER A 147 -19.93 -11.91 8.50
C SER A 147 -19.90 -12.39 7.05
N ASN A 148 -19.55 -11.51 6.12
CA ASN A 148 -19.39 -11.81 4.71
C ASN A 148 -17.95 -11.47 4.27
N PRO A 149 -17.07 -12.46 4.10
CA PRO A 149 -15.70 -12.19 3.69
C PRO A 149 -15.59 -11.75 2.22
N HIS A 150 -16.68 -11.82 1.44
CA HIS A 150 -16.79 -11.38 0.04
C HIS A 150 -17.92 -10.38 -0.14
N PRO A 151 -17.80 -9.17 0.44
CA PRO A 151 -18.77 -8.12 0.17
C PRO A 151 -18.77 -7.76 -1.32
N SER A 152 -19.91 -7.87 -1.99
CA SER A 152 -20.13 -7.25 -3.30
C SER A 152 -20.34 -5.74 -3.21
N SER A 153 -20.57 -5.22 -2.00
CA SER A 153 -20.67 -3.80 -1.69
C SER A 153 -20.46 -3.56 -0.19
N ALA A 154 -20.27 -2.31 0.22
CA ALA A 154 -20.13 -1.96 1.64
C ALA A 154 -21.36 -2.35 2.48
N SER A 155 -22.56 -2.33 1.89
CA SER A 155 -23.78 -2.79 2.57
C SER A 155 -23.84 -4.31 2.76
N ASP A 156 -23.13 -5.07 1.93
CA ASP A 156 -23.13 -6.54 1.97
C ASP A 156 -22.07 -7.11 2.92
N ILE A 157 -21.20 -6.26 3.50
CA ILE A 157 -20.10 -6.72 4.34
C ILE A 157 -20.62 -7.43 5.59
N GLY A 158 -21.63 -6.84 6.25
CA GLY A 158 -22.12 -7.29 7.56
C GLY A 158 -21.01 -7.53 8.59
N GLY A 159 -21.38 -7.84 9.83
CA GLY A 159 -20.41 -8.22 10.84
C GLY A 159 -20.91 -7.96 12.24
N ALA A 160 -20.10 -8.35 13.21
CA ALA A 160 -20.42 -8.18 14.62
C ALA A 160 -19.17 -7.82 15.41
N TRP A 161 -19.38 -6.93 16.38
CA TRP A 161 -18.43 -6.68 17.45
C TRP A 161 -18.57 -7.77 18.52
N SER A 162 -17.45 -8.23 19.06
CA SER A 162 -17.44 -9.07 20.26
C SER A 162 -17.87 -8.27 21.49
N ASP A 163 -18.31 -8.94 22.54
CA ASP A 163 -18.54 -8.28 23.83
C ASP A 163 -17.25 -7.58 24.31
N PRO A 164 -17.32 -6.33 24.81
CA PRO A 164 -16.17 -5.64 25.36
C PRO A 164 -15.54 -6.40 26.53
N LYS A 165 -14.21 -6.52 26.52
CA LYS A 165 -13.43 -7.19 27.56
C LYS A 165 -12.40 -6.24 28.14
N ALA A 166 -12.19 -6.32 29.46
CA ALA A 166 -11.14 -5.55 30.11
C ALA A 166 -9.76 -6.04 29.65
N VAL A 167 -8.84 -5.11 29.40
CA VAL A 167 -7.44 -5.42 29.02
C VAL A 167 -6.64 -5.88 30.23
N SER A 168 -6.83 -5.24 31.38
CA SER A 168 -6.21 -5.59 32.66
C SER A 168 -7.23 -6.26 33.58
N SER A 169 -6.86 -7.38 34.23
CA SER A 169 -7.69 -8.04 35.26
C SER A 169 -7.59 -7.39 36.65
N GLY A 170 -6.84 -6.29 36.78
CA GLY A 170 -6.63 -5.61 38.07
C GLY A 170 -7.81 -4.71 38.44
N ASP A 171 -8.43 -4.96 39.59
CA ASP A 171 -9.55 -4.13 40.08
C ASP A 171 -9.15 -2.67 40.38
N ILE A 172 -7.85 -2.39 40.59
CA ILE A 172 -7.35 -1.08 41.05
C ILE A 172 -6.74 -0.24 39.92
N GLU A 173 -6.33 -0.86 38.81
CA GLU A 173 -5.67 -0.13 37.71
C GLU A 173 -6.69 0.72 36.95
N THR A 174 -6.39 2.02 36.82
CA THR A 174 -7.21 3.00 36.12
C THR A 174 -6.38 3.78 35.11
N PHE A 175 -7.02 4.20 34.03
CA PHE A 175 -6.41 4.78 32.85
C PHE A 175 -7.04 6.13 32.53
N ARG A 176 -6.31 6.97 31.81
CA ARG A 176 -6.78 8.27 31.34
C ARG A 176 -6.27 8.58 29.93
N GLY A 177 -6.97 9.47 29.24
CA GLY A 177 -6.57 9.93 27.91
C GLY A 177 -6.96 8.96 26.80
N ILE A 178 -6.27 9.08 25.67
CA ILE A 178 -6.55 8.33 24.44
C ILE A 178 -5.62 7.11 24.40
N PRO A 179 -6.14 5.87 24.36
CA PRO A 179 -5.32 4.69 24.12
C PRO A 179 -4.75 4.69 22.70
N ALA A 180 -3.67 3.94 22.46
CA ALA A 180 -3.11 3.79 21.11
C ALA A 180 -2.81 2.32 20.80
N LEU A 181 -3.28 1.86 19.64
CA LEU A 181 -2.99 0.54 19.10
C LEU A 181 -1.97 0.67 17.97
N PHE A 182 -1.08 -0.33 17.82
CA PHE A 182 -0.19 -0.45 16.67
C PHE A 182 0.30 -1.89 16.51
N VAL A 183 0.76 -2.26 15.32
CA VAL A 183 1.25 -3.61 15.03
C VAL A 183 2.75 -3.58 14.77
N THR A 184 3.56 -4.30 15.54
CA THR A 184 5.01 -4.44 15.27
C THR A 184 5.40 -5.88 15.40
N ASN A 185 6.26 -6.36 14.49
CA ASN A 185 6.76 -7.73 14.52
C ASN A 185 5.63 -8.78 14.60
N GLY A 186 4.53 -8.54 13.85
CA GLY A 186 3.36 -9.41 13.85
C GLY A 186 2.55 -9.44 15.15
N THR A 187 2.86 -8.58 16.12
CA THR A 187 2.15 -8.50 17.41
C THR A 187 1.37 -7.19 17.50
N LEU A 188 0.11 -7.27 17.91
CA LEU A 188 -0.72 -6.10 18.20
C LEU A 188 -0.40 -5.61 19.62
N HIS A 189 -0.03 -4.34 19.74
CA HIS A 189 0.28 -3.67 21.00
C HIS A 189 -0.76 -2.60 21.33
N LEU A 190 -0.99 -2.39 22.63
CA LEU A 190 -1.86 -1.36 23.17
C LEU A 190 -1.10 -0.53 24.22
N LEU A 191 -1.14 0.78 24.06
CA LEU A 191 -0.58 1.76 25.00
C LEU A 191 -1.70 2.59 25.61
N CYS A 192 -1.61 2.86 26.91
CA CYS A 192 -2.50 3.80 27.57
C CYS A 192 -1.84 4.41 28.80
N ALA A 193 -2.15 5.68 29.10
CA ALA A 193 -1.59 6.35 30.27
C ALA A 193 -2.31 5.90 31.55
N SER A 194 -1.53 5.59 32.58
CA SER A 194 -2.04 5.36 33.93
C SER A 194 -2.67 6.64 34.47
N ALA A 195 -3.80 6.51 35.15
CA ALA A 195 -4.42 7.61 35.88
C ALA A 195 -3.73 7.87 37.23
N SER A 196 -2.86 6.96 37.69
CA SER A 196 -2.03 7.18 38.88
C SER A 196 -0.91 8.20 38.61
N GLU A 197 -0.34 8.78 39.67
CA GLU A 197 0.78 9.71 39.57
C GLU A 197 2.07 9.05 40.10
N PRO A 198 3.20 9.13 39.36
CA PRO A 198 3.34 9.76 38.04
C PRO A 198 2.60 8.99 36.95
N SER A 199 2.01 9.71 36.00
CA SER A 199 1.22 9.10 34.92
C SER A 199 2.11 8.49 33.86
N GLU A 200 2.52 7.25 34.13
CA GLU A 200 3.31 6.40 33.24
C GLU A 200 2.45 5.85 32.10
N ILE A 201 3.08 5.56 30.95
CA ILE A 201 2.41 4.91 29.83
C ILE A 201 2.62 3.40 29.98
N LEU A 202 1.52 2.66 30.04
CA LEU A 202 1.54 1.21 30.19
C LEU A 202 1.38 0.54 28.83
N CYS A 203 2.07 -0.58 28.61
CA CYS A 203 2.06 -1.33 27.36
C CYS A 203 1.57 -2.77 27.55
N TYR A 204 0.69 -3.21 26.66
CA TYR A 204 0.16 -4.57 26.60
C TYR A 204 0.36 -5.15 25.20
N ALA A 205 0.66 -6.44 25.12
CA ALA A 205 0.73 -7.21 23.89
C ALA A 205 -0.45 -8.18 23.80
N TYR A 206 -1.09 -8.25 22.65
CA TYR A 206 -2.20 -9.16 22.39
C TYR A 206 -1.69 -10.57 22.09
N ASP A 207 -2.26 -11.56 22.76
CA ASP A 207 -2.09 -12.98 22.45
C ASP A 207 -3.31 -13.49 21.67
N PRO A 208 -3.18 -13.79 20.36
CA PRO A 208 -4.27 -14.35 19.57
C PRO A 208 -4.80 -15.69 20.11
N ALA A 209 -3.94 -16.52 20.70
CA ALA A 209 -4.30 -17.87 21.16
C ALA A 209 -5.19 -17.82 22.41
N SER A 210 -4.84 -16.97 23.38
CA SER A 210 -5.69 -16.74 24.56
C SER A 210 -6.80 -15.73 24.30
N SER A 211 -6.76 -15.04 23.16
CA SER A 211 -7.58 -13.85 22.87
C SER A 211 -7.53 -12.83 24.01
N GLY A 212 -6.37 -12.63 24.61
CA GLY A 212 -6.15 -11.78 25.79
C GLY A 212 -4.95 -10.86 25.65
N TRP A 213 -4.67 -10.10 26.69
CA TRP A 213 -3.58 -9.12 26.72
C TRP A 213 -2.62 -9.43 27.87
N SER A 214 -1.31 -9.32 27.60
CA SER A 214 -0.27 -9.47 28.61
C SER A 214 0.52 -8.18 28.73
N PRO A 215 0.85 -7.72 29.96
CA PRO A 215 1.77 -6.60 30.14
C PRO A 215 3.11 -6.90 29.45
N CYS A 216 3.66 -5.91 28.76
CA CYS A 216 5.00 -5.98 28.21
C CYS A 216 5.78 -4.72 28.61
N HIS A 217 7.12 -4.81 28.65
CA HIS A 217 7.95 -3.78 29.27
C HIS A 217 7.69 -2.39 28.67
N ASP A 218 7.53 -1.40 29.56
CA ASP A 218 7.33 0.01 29.25
C ASP A 218 8.45 0.47 28.31
N ILE A 219 8.03 0.96 27.15
CA ILE A 219 8.95 1.37 26.11
C ILE A 219 9.04 2.90 26.06
N THR A 220 8.24 3.64 26.82
CA THR A 220 8.34 5.10 26.87
C THR A 220 9.33 5.53 27.96
N GLU A 221 10.00 6.69 27.81
CA GLU A 221 10.84 7.26 28.87
C GLU A 221 10.02 7.77 30.09
N GLY A 222 8.85 7.17 30.38
CA GLY A 222 8.06 7.39 31.59
C GLY A 222 7.40 8.76 31.70
N ARG A 223 7.07 9.44 30.59
CA ARG A 223 6.44 10.77 30.63
C ARG A 223 4.98 10.75 30.22
N ALA A 224 4.15 11.33 31.09
CA ALA A 224 2.72 11.51 30.91
C ALA A 224 2.38 12.31 29.65
N ALA A 225 1.69 11.68 28.70
CA ALA A 225 1.13 12.33 27.52
C ALA A 225 -0.38 12.56 27.70
N ARG A 226 -0.91 13.69 27.20
CA ARG A 226 -2.36 14.00 27.21
C ARG A 226 -3.16 13.24 26.13
N GLY A 227 -2.66 12.08 25.70
CA GLY A 227 -3.22 11.25 24.64
C GLY A 227 -2.18 10.91 23.57
N ILE A 228 -2.36 9.75 22.95
CA ILE A 228 -1.37 9.11 22.09
C ILE A 228 -2.06 8.68 20.79
N SER A 229 -1.39 8.86 19.66
CA SER A 229 -1.70 8.18 18.39
C SER A 229 -0.50 7.32 18.01
N ALA A 230 -0.73 6.14 17.44
CA ALA A 230 0.33 5.23 17.05
C ALA A 230 0.05 4.63 15.67
N THR A 231 1.11 4.32 14.95
CA THR A 231 1.06 3.62 13.66
C THR A 231 2.37 2.87 13.46
N SER A 232 2.43 1.97 12.49
CA SER A 232 3.62 1.15 12.25
C SER A 232 3.93 0.99 10.77
N TYR A 233 5.19 0.65 10.51
CA TYR A 233 5.74 0.41 9.19
C TYR A 233 6.83 -0.64 9.27
N GLY A 234 6.51 -1.85 8.81
CA GLY A 234 7.37 -3.02 8.99
C GLY A 234 7.69 -3.27 10.46
N GLU A 235 8.98 -3.24 10.79
CA GLU A 235 9.49 -3.44 12.16
C GLU A 235 9.57 -2.15 12.98
N THR A 236 9.11 -1.05 12.41
CA THR A 236 9.13 0.28 13.05
C THR A 236 7.75 0.64 13.56
N ALA A 237 7.67 1.25 14.74
CA ALA A 237 6.46 1.95 15.18
C ALA A 237 6.72 3.44 15.39
N TYR A 238 5.65 4.22 15.36
CA TYR A 238 5.66 5.65 15.57
C TYR A 238 4.58 6.01 16.57
N MET A 239 4.86 7.00 17.39
CA MET A 239 3.96 7.50 18.40
C MET A 239 3.91 9.02 18.31
N GLY A 240 2.71 9.58 18.12
CA GLY A 240 2.44 11.01 18.16
C GLY A 240 1.75 11.38 19.46
N PHE A 241 2.22 12.43 20.13
CA PHE A 241 1.65 12.91 21.37
C PHE A 241 1.93 14.40 21.58
N ILE A 242 1.28 14.98 22.59
CA ILE A 242 1.56 16.34 23.06
C ILE A 242 2.50 16.23 24.26
N GLU A 243 3.70 16.78 24.13
CA GLU A 243 4.65 16.90 25.22
C GLU A 243 4.47 18.25 25.93
N ASN A 244 4.39 18.22 27.27
CA ASN A 244 4.40 19.41 28.12
C ASN A 244 5.81 19.62 28.67
N THR A 245 6.53 20.63 28.20
CA THR A 245 7.94 20.88 28.57
C THR A 245 8.13 21.63 29.91
N GLY A 246 7.06 21.95 30.65
CA GLY A 246 7.10 22.72 31.89
C GLY A 246 6.78 21.92 33.17
N ALA A 247 7.50 22.21 34.27
CA ALA A 247 7.33 21.59 35.60
C ALA A 247 6.04 21.97 36.37
N SER A 248 5.06 22.58 35.70
CA SER A 248 3.74 22.88 36.28
C SER A 248 2.67 22.67 35.21
N ALA A 249 1.73 21.76 35.46
CA ALA A 249 0.65 21.37 34.55
C ALA A 249 -0.32 22.50 34.16
N ASP A 250 -0.16 23.71 34.71
CA ASP A 250 -1.12 24.83 34.60
C ASP A 250 -0.75 25.92 33.59
N ARG A 251 0.37 25.83 32.86
CA ARG A 251 0.66 26.79 31.78
C ARG A 251 0.29 26.20 30.43
N GLN A 252 -0.80 26.70 29.86
CA GLN A 252 -1.33 26.49 28.49
C GLN A 252 -0.32 26.80 27.35
N GLY A 253 0.94 27.07 27.68
CA GLY A 253 1.96 27.62 26.81
C GLY A 253 3.07 26.66 26.38
N ASP A 254 2.98 25.35 26.64
CA ASP A 254 4.07 24.39 26.33
C ASP A 254 3.56 23.06 25.73
N SER A 255 2.48 23.06 24.95
CA SER A 255 1.88 21.84 24.35
C SER A 255 2.42 21.56 22.95
N THR A 256 3.63 21.01 22.87
CA THR A 256 4.34 20.78 21.60
C THR A 256 3.96 19.43 20.98
N VAL A 257 3.58 19.43 19.71
CA VAL A 257 3.32 18.21 18.93
C VAL A 257 4.64 17.49 18.68
N THR A 258 4.71 16.25 19.13
CA THR A 258 5.95 15.48 19.19
C THR A 258 5.72 14.08 18.65
N ILE A 259 6.71 13.55 17.94
CA ILE A 259 6.75 12.15 17.50
C ILE A 259 7.96 11.43 18.10
N ALA A 260 7.74 10.24 18.62
CA ALA A 260 8.78 9.27 18.91
C ALA A 260 8.72 8.13 17.88
N SER A 261 9.86 7.51 17.59
CA SER A 261 9.95 6.33 16.72
C SER A 261 10.54 5.17 17.49
N PHE A 262 10.00 3.97 17.29
CA PHE A 262 10.49 2.72 17.85
C PHE A 262 11.25 1.97 16.76
N LEU A 263 12.57 1.89 16.91
CA LEU A 263 13.49 1.31 15.95
C LEU A 263 14.40 0.30 16.66
N HIS A 264 14.55 -0.90 16.09
CA HIS A 264 15.42 -1.96 16.62
C HIS A 264 15.22 -2.27 18.11
N GLY A 265 13.95 -2.34 18.55
CA GLY A 265 13.62 -2.67 19.94
C GLY A 265 13.76 -1.51 20.92
N LYS A 266 13.99 -0.27 20.47
CA LYS A 266 14.15 0.91 21.34
C LYS A 266 13.47 2.15 20.79
N TRP A 267 12.87 2.96 21.66
CA TRP A 267 12.42 4.29 21.25
C TRP A 267 13.61 5.21 21.05
N GLN A 268 13.49 6.01 20.01
CA GLN A 268 14.41 7.07 19.68
C GLN A 268 14.00 8.36 20.37
N PRO A 269 14.91 9.34 20.48
CA PRO A 269 14.61 10.65 21.03
C PRO A 269 13.38 11.29 20.37
N HIS A 270 12.61 11.99 21.20
CA HIS A 270 11.42 12.74 20.80
C HIS A 270 11.76 13.82 19.78
N GLU A 271 10.94 13.93 18.73
CA GLU A 271 11.12 14.88 17.63
C GLU A 271 9.93 15.85 17.56
N PRO A 272 10.15 17.18 17.69
CA PRO A 272 9.09 18.15 17.53
C PRO A 272 8.66 18.28 16.06
N VAL A 273 7.35 18.25 15.82
CA VAL A 273 6.77 18.38 14.47
C VAL A 273 6.81 19.84 14.01
N GLY A 274 7.24 20.05 12.76
CA GLY A 274 7.12 21.36 12.09
C GLY A 274 7.79 22.54 12.81
N GLY A 275 8.88 22.29 13.54
CA GLY A 275 9.58 23.33 14.31
C GLY A 275 8.96 23.64 15.68
N GLY A 276 8.17 22.73 16.24
CA GLY A 276 7.54 22.89 17.56
C GLY A 276 6.12 23.42 17.48
N GLN A 277 5.34 22.94 16.52
CA GLN A 277 3.93 23.30 16.38
C GLN A 277 3.14 22.90 17.63
N ARG A 278 2.06 23.64 17.90
CA ARG A 278 1.19 23.43 19.06
C ARG A 278 -0.17 22.93 18.62
N ALA A 279 -0.73 21.98 19.37
CA ALA A 279 -2.04 21.42 19.11
C ALA A 279 -2.98 21.61 20.30
N ALA A 280 -4.28 21.76 20.02
CA ALA A 280 -5.30 21.78 21.05
C ALA A 280 -5.58 20.36 21.59
N ASP A 281 -5.53 19.37 20.70
CA ASP A 281 -5.84 17.98 20.97
C ASP A 281 -4.74 17.05 20.39
N PRO A 282 -4.56 15.81 20.91
CA PRO A 282 -3.50 14.91 20.44
C PRO A 282 -3.47 14.71 18.92
N PRO A 283 -2.27 14.69 18.30
CA PRO A 283 -2.15 14.51 16.86
C PRO A 283 -2.59 13.12 16.43
N GLN A 284 -3.05 12.98 15.20
CA GLN A 284 -3.21 11.70 14.53
C GLN A 284 -2.11 11.48 13.50
N ILE A 285 -1.65 10.24 13.41
CA ILE A 285 -0.60 9.84 12.48
C ILE A 285 -1.03 8.68 11.58
N ALA A 286 -0.60 8.73 10.32
CA ALA A 286 -0.79 7.66 9.35
C ALA A 286 0.42 7.58 8.42
N ILE A 287 0.65 6.40 7.84
CA ILE A 287 1.76 6.18 6.91
C ILE A 287 1.22 5.95 5.51
N LEU A 288 1.79 6.67 4.54
CA LEU A 288 1.46 6.53 3.13
C LEU A 288 2.72 6.81 2.29
N ASN A 289 2.98 5.96 1.30
CA ASN A 289 4.07 6.14 0.33
C ASN A 289 5.44 6.43 0.96
N GLY A 290 5.80 5.70 2.04
CA GLY A 290 7.10 5.85 2.72
C GLY A 290 7.25 7.15 3.51
N ARG A 291 6.13 7.78 3.90
CA ARG A 291 6.09 8.99 4.71
C ARG A 291 5.16 8.82 5.90
N ILE A 292 5.57 9.37 7.04
CA ILE A 292 4.67 9.57 8.17
C ILE A 292 3.98 10.93 8.01
N HIS A 293 2.66 10.92 8.10
CA HIS A 293 1.81 12.10 8.06
C HIS A 293 1.26 12.35 9.46
N CYS A 294 1.32 13.60 9.90
CA CYS A 294 0.86 14.06 11.20
C CYS A 294 -0.17 15.17 11.00
N ILE A 295 -1.37 14.97 11.52
CA ILE A 295 -2.49 15.91 11.42
C ILE A 295 -3.02 16.21 12.82
N PHE A 296 -3.26 17.48 13.09
CA PHE A 296 -3.74 17.95 14.38
C PHE A 296 -4.48 19.28 14.23
N ASN A 297 -5.35 19.61 15.18
CA ASN A 297 -5.94 20.94 15.27
C ASN A 297 -5.00 21.89 16.01
N ASP A 298 -4.75 23.07 15.48
CA ASP A 298 -3.81 24.00 16.10
C ASP A 298 -4.31 24.53 17.46
N ALA A 299 -3.37 24.94 18.32
CA ALA A 299 -3.66 25.49 19.64
C ALA A 299 -4.10 26.97 19.59
N THR A 300 -4.93 27.34 18.61
CA THR A 300 -5.47 28.70 18.46
C THR A 300 -6.97 28.71 18.79
N ALA A 301 -7.58 29.90 18.79
CA ALA A 301 -9.03 30.01 18.94
C ALA A 301 -9.81 29.39 17.76
N THR A 302 -9.20 29.27 16.58
CA THR A 302 -9.86 28.71 15.39
C THR A 302 -9.71 27.20 15.30
N LYS A 303 -8.72 26.60 15.99
CA LYS A 303 -8.44 25.17 15.98
C LYS A 303 -8.36 24.60 14.55
N ASP A 304 -7.67 25.30 13.68
CA ASP A 304 -7.55 24.88 12.28
C ASP A 304 -6.68 23.63 12.17
N LEU A 305 -7.11 22.69 11.33
CA LEU A 305 -6.37 21.47 11.06
C LEU A 305 -5.09 21.78 10.27
N ARG A 306 -3.98 21.30 10.82
CA ARG A 306 -2.63 21.37 10.29
C ARG A 306 -2.18 19.99 9.83
N TRP A 307 -1.37 19.96 8.78
CA TRP A 307 -0.79 18.75 8.22
C TRP A 307 0.70 18.92 7.94
N TYR A 308 1.48 18.04 8.53
CA TYR A 308 2.91 17.91 8.29
C TYR A 308 3.26 16.47 7.92
N SER A 309 4.29 16.28 7.10
CA SER A 309 4.83 14.94 6.86
C SER A 309 6.35 14.95 6.82
N ARG A 310 6.95 13.80 7.07
CA ARG A 310 8.36 13.58 6.75
C ARG A 310 8.57 12.19 6.15
N PRO A 311 9.61 12.01 5.30
CA PRO A 311 9.97 10.67 4.88
C PRO A 311 10.47 9.85 6.08
N ILE A 312 10.16 8.55 6.02
CA ILE A 312 10.66 7.54 6.97
C ILE A 312 11.67 6.60 6.31
N LEU A 313 11.77 6.64 4.99
CA LEU A 313 12.73 5.91 4.18
C LEU A 313 13.88 6.82 3.75
N ALA A 314 15.08 6.24 3.57
CA ALA A 314 16.25 6.96 3.07
C ALA A 314 16.14 7.34 1.56
N TYR A 315 15.16 6.77 0.87
CA TYR A 315 14.84 7.01 -0.53
C TYR A 315 13.36 7.39 -0.69
N SER A 316 13.00 7.90 -1.88
CA SER A 316 11.63 8.30 -2.21
C SER A 316 10.91 7.20 -2.98
N MET A 317 9.72 6.78 -2.55
CA MET A 317 8.91 5.78 -3.28
C MET A 317 8.55 6.25 -4.71
N ALA A 318 8.39 7.55 -4.91
CA ALA A 318 8.05 8.12 -6.21
C ALA A 318 9.28 8.30 -7.14
N SER A 319 10.50 8.23 -6.62
CA SER A 319 11.72 8.54 -7.38
C SER A 319 12.94 7.70 -6.99
N TRP A 320 12.74 6.45 -6.56
CA TRP A 320 13.79 5.60 -6.02
C TRP A 320 14.85 5.23 -7.07
N MET A 321 14.48 5.13 -8.35
CA MET A 321 15.45 4.83 -9.41
C MET A 321 16.45 5.98 -9.63
N ALA A 322 16.17 7.19 -9.14
CA ALA A 322 17.09 8.34 -9.21
C ALA A 322 18.45 8.08 -8.57
N ALA A 323 18.49 7.26 -7.51
CA ALA A 323 19.71 6.92 -6.78
C ALA A 323 20.56 5.84 -7.47
N LEU A 324 20.03 5.19 -8.51
CA LEU A 324 20.74 4.15 -9.25
C LEU A 324 21.59 4.75 -10.38
N PRO A 325 22.79 4.22 -10.68
CA PRO A 325 23.60 4.67 -11.81
C PRO A 325 22.92 4.41 -13.15
N ASP A 326 23.11 5.32 -14.11
CA ASP A 326 22.59 5.20 -15.48
C ASP A 326 23.09 3.94 -16.21
N THR A 327 24.26 3.45 -15.84
CA THR A 327 24.89 2.26 -16.39
C THR A 327 24.23 0.95 -15.91
N THR A 328 23.38 0.99 -14.88
CA THR A 328 22.69 -0.18 -14.33
C THR A 328 21.80 -0.83 -15.38
N LEU A 329 21.97 -2.13 -15.66
CA LEU A 329 21.03 -2.89 -16.49
C LEU A 329 19.69 -3.02 -15.76
N LEU A 330 18.57 -2.85 -16.45
CA LEU A 330 17.26 -3.02 -15.79
C LEU A 330 17.04 -4.44 -15.26
N SER A 331 17.61 -5.45 -15.91
CA SER A 331 17.59 -6.82 -15.40
C SER A 331 18.33 -7.00 -14.09
N ASN A 332 19.12 -6.00 -13.66
CA ASN A 332 19.88 -6.00 -12.41
C ASN A 332 19.20 -5.27 -11.26
N VAL A 333 17.99 -4.75 -11.48
CA VAL A 333 17.22 -3.99 -10.49
C VAL A 333 16.12 -4.90 -9.93
N THR A 334 15.95 -4.91 -8.61
CA THR A 334 14.75 -5.45 -7.96
C THR A 334 13.59 -4.49 -8.22
N ILE A 335 12.57 -4.95 -8.92
CA ILE A 335 11.45 -4.09 -9.38
C ILE A 335 10.14 -4.63 -8.81
N PRO A 336 9.46 -3.89 -7.92
CA PRO A 336 8.09 -4.19 -7.54
C PRO A 336 7.14 -4.05 -8.74
N GLY A 337 6.25 -5.03 -8.91
CA GLY A 337 5.26 -5.10 -9.97
C GLY A 337 3.84 -5.36 -9.47
N THR A 338 2.84 -5.08 -10.30
CA THR A 338 1.45 -5.48 -10.06
C THR A 338 0.91 -6.40 -11.17
N HIS A 339 0.29 -7.51 -10.75
CA HIS A 339 -0.40 -8.43 -11.64
C HIS A 339 -1.78 -7.89 -12.00
N ASP A 340 -2.14 -8.00 -13.29
CA ASP A 340 -3.36 -7.42 -13.86
C ASP A 340 -3.60 -5.99 -13.34
N SER A 341 -2.62 -5.11 -13.55
CA SER A 341 -2.49 -3.81 -12.87
C SER A 341 -3.73 -2.92 -12.98
N CYS A 342 -4.58 -3.15 -13.98
CA CYS A 342 -5.79 -2.39 -14.23
C CYS A 342 -7.06 -2.98 -13.61
N ALA A 343 -7.02 -4.18 -13.02
CA ALA A 343 -8.20 -4.93 -12.59
C ALA A 343 -8.75 -4.45 -11.24
N ARG A 344 -9.17 -3.17 -11.21
CA ARG A 344 -9.99 -2.54 -10.17
C ARG A 344 -11.49 -2.83 -10.40
N SER A 345 -11.83 -4.11 -10.54
CA SER A 345 -13.21 -4.56 -10.84
C SER A 345 -14.06 -4.62 -9.58
N TYR A 346 -15.38 -4.52 -9.66
CA TYR A 346 -16.30 -4.84 -8.53
C TYR A 346 -16.61 -6.34 -8.44
N VAL A 347 -16.24 -7.11 -9.47
CA VAL A 347 -16.41 -8.56 -9.51
C VAL A 347 -15.26 -9.20 -8.72
N PRO A 348 -15.51 -9.84 -7.56
CA PRO A 348 -14.45 -10.26 -6.62
C PRO A 348 -13.35 -11.11 -7.26
N PHE A 349 -13.71 -12.15 -8.01
CA PHE A 349 -12.76 -13.06 -8.69
C PHE A 349 -12.01 -12.43 -9.88
N VAL A 350 -12.36 -11.20 -10.28
CA VAL A 350 -11.65 -10.43 -11.33
C VAL A 350 -10.71 -9.41 -10.71
N ARG A 351 -10.98 -8.97 -9.47
CA ARG A 351 -10.22 -7.88 -8.85
C ARG A 351 -8.86 -8.38 -8.36
N THR A 352 -7.80 -7.69 -8.76
CA THR A 352 -6.43 -7.93 -8.25
C THR A 352 -5.81 -6.68 -7.62
N GLN A 353 -6.41 -5.50 -7.86
CA GLN A 353 -5.87 -4.22 -7.40
C GLN A 353 -6.99 -3.32 -6.88
N TYR A 354 -6.74 -2.55 -5.82
CA TYR A 354 -7.57 -1.37 -5.47
C TYR A 354 -7.00 -0.07 -6.03
N LEU A 355 -5.68 0.01 -6.17
CA LEU A 355 -4.95 1.22 -6.56
C LEU A 355 -5.02 1.49 -8.06
N SER A 356 -5.08 2.78 -8.45
CA SER A 356 -4.98 3.20 -9.85
C SER A 356 -3.54 3.06 -10.32
N ILE A 357 -3.29 3.16 -11.62
CA ILE A 357 -1.93 3.12 -12.14
C ILE A 357 -1.09 4.25 -11.52
N GLY A 358 -1.61 5.48 -11.44
CA GLY A 358 -0.93 6.57 -10.76
C GLY A 358 -0.59 6.27 -9.29
N GLN A 359 -1.53 5.66 -8.55
CA GLN A 359 -1.33 5.29 -7.15
C GLN A 359 -0.33 4.15 -6.97
N GLN A 360 -0.35 3.15 -7.86
CA GLN A 360 0.64 2.06 -7.88
C GLN A 360 2.04 2.61 -8.12
N LEU A 361 2.20 3.54 -9.09
CA LEU A 361 3.48 4.18 -9.37
C LEU A 361 3.96 5.04 -8.19
N ALA A 362 3.06 5.76 -7.51
CA ALA A 362 3.37 6.51 -6.30
C ALA A 362 3.78 5.59 -5.11
N LEU A 363 3.22 4.38 -5.05
CA LEU A 363 3.60 3.33 -4.10
C LEU A 363 4.97 2.72 -4.42
N GLY A 364 5.58 3.00 -5.58
CA GLY A 364 6.92 2.53 -5.97
C GLY A 364 6.94 1.42 -7.01
N ILE A 365 5.77 0.97 -7.50
CA ILE A 365 5.65 -0.01 -8.59
C ILE A 365 6.30 0.53 -9.86
N ARG A 366 7.08 -0.31 -10.56
CA ARG A 366 7.69 0.03 -11.87
C ARG A 366 7.53 -1.08 -12.91
N PHE A 367 6.78 -2.14 -12.60
CA PHE A 367 6.32 -3.14 -13.55
C PHE A 367 4.80 -3.20 -13.52
N ILE A 368 4.15 -3.00 -14.67
CA ILE A 368 2.71 -3.12 -14.81
C ILE A 368 2.37 -4.20 -15.83
N ASP A 369 1.44 -5.07 -15.48
CA ASP A 369 0.92 -6.15 -16.33
C ASP A 369 -0.43 -5.74 -16.93
N LEU A 370 -0.45 -5.53 -18.25
CA LEU A 370 -1.60 -5.08 -19.01
C LEU A 370 -2.09 -6.20 -19.93
N ARG A 371 -3.26 -6.74 -19.62
CA ARG A 371 -4.01 -7.62 -20.51
C ARG A 371 -4.97 -6.79 -21.35
N LEU A 372 -4.78 -6.83 -22.67
CA LEU A 372 -5.52 -5.99 -23.61
C LEU A 372 -6.29 -6.84 -24.60
N ARG A 373 -7.38 -6.28 -25.12
CA ARG A 373 -8.03 -6.75 -26.36
C ARG A 373 -8.13 -5.63 -27.36
N ARG A 374 -8.05 -5.99 -28.64
CA ARG A 374 -8.30 -5.08 -29.76
C ARG A 374 -9.79 -5.01 -30.02
N HIS A 375 -10.31 -3.80 -30.21
CA HIS A 375 -11.68 -3.55 -30.65
C HIS A 375 -11.73 -3.36 -32.18
N ASP A 376 -12.93 -3.37 -32.76
CA ASP A 376 -13.13 -3.30 -34.22
C ASP A 376 -12.50 -2.05 -34.86
N ASP A 377 -12.54 -0.94 -34.14
CA ASP A 377 -11.93 0.34 -34.55
C ASP A 377 -10.39 0.37 -34.43
N GLY A 378 -9.77 -0.73 -33.99
CA GLY A 378 -8.32 -0.88 -33.81
C GLY A 378 -7.80 -0.36 -32.48
N SER A 379 -8.65 0.22 -31.63
CA SER A 379 -8.26 0.66 -30.30
C SER A 379 -8.08 -0.51 -29.33
N LEU A 380 -7.31 -0.27 -28.27
CA LEU A 380 -6.97 -1.27 -27.25
C LEU A 380 -7.62 -0.91 -25.91
N PHE A 381 -8.26 -1.91 -25.29
CA PHE A 381 -8.90 -1.78 -23.98
C PHE A 381 -8.39 -2.87 -23.03
N CYS A 382 -8.41 -2.57 -21.73
CA CYS A 382 -7.97 -3.47 -20.67
C CYS A 382 -9.05 -4.51 -20.32
N TYR A 383 -8.62 -5.75 -20.17
CA TYR A 383 -9.44 -6.91 -19.83
C TYR A 383 -8.78 -7.72 -18.71
N HIS A 384 -9.55 -8.61 -18.10
CA HIS A 384 -9.04 -9.68 -17.25
C HIS A 384 -9.91 -10.91 -17.48
N GLY A 385 -9.33 -11.98 -18.05
CA GLY A 385 -10.03 -13.26 -18.19
C GLY A 385 -11.29 -13.15 -19.05
N GLY A 386 -11.25 -12.32 -20.09
CA GLY A 386 -12.36 -12.01 -20.98
C GLY A 386 -13.37 -10.99 -20.46
N ILE A 387 -13.21 -10.47 -19.24
CA ILE A 387 -14.09 -9.46 -18.67
C ILE A 387 -13.50 -8.06 -18.91
N PRO A 388 -14.24 -7.14 -19.55
CA PRO A 388 -13.77 -5.78 -19.79
C PRO A 388 -13.66 -5.00 -18.47
N LEU A 389 -12.57 -4.23 -18.34
CA LEU A 389 -12.32 -3.37 -17.18
C LEU A 389 -12.83 -1.94 -17.42
N GLY A 390 -13.09 -1.17 -16.36
CA GLY A 390 -13.55 0.22 -16.48
C GLY A 390 -15.01 0.40 -16.91
N PHE A 391 -15.87 -0.57 -16.59
CA PHE A 391 -17.31 -0.50 -16.88
C PHE A 391 -17.96 0.80 -16.32
N PRO A 392 -18.89 1.45 -17.05
CA PRO A 392 -19.48 1.05 -18.33
C PRO A 392 -18.72 1.52 -19.57
N ARG A 393 -17.74 2.41 -19.43
CA ARG A 393 -17.07 3.06 -20.57
C ARG A 393 -15.94 2.24 -21.19
N GLY A 394 -15.41 1.28 -20.44
CA GLY A 394 -14.18 0.59 -20.78
C GLY A 394 -12.96 1.41 -20.36
N LEU A 395 -11.91 0.74 -19.90
CA LEU A 395 -10.63 1.36 -19.60
C LEU A 395 -9.70 1.20 -20.82
N SER A 396 -9.48 2.30 -21.55
CA SER A 396 -8.62 2.28 -22.74
C SER A 396 -7.14 2.23 -22.36
N PHE A 397 -6.32 1.61 -23.21
CA PHE A 397 -4.86 1.59 -23.07
C PHE A 397 -4.28 3.01 -23.04
N VAL A 398 -4.85 3.94 -23.82
CA VAL A 398 -4.43 5.35 -23.82
C VAL A 398 -4.60 5.99 -22.44
N ALA A 399 -5.77 5.81 -21.79
CA ALA A 399 -6.03 6.38 -20.47
C ALA A 399 -5.12 5.80 -19.37
N VAL A 400 -4.73 4.54 -19.51
CA VAL A 400 -3.72 3.89 -18.65
C VAL A 400 -2.36 4.53 -18.87
N MET A 401 -1.94 4.65 -20.13
CA MET A 401 -0.63 5.20 -20.45
C MET A 401 -0.50 6.69 -20.12
N ASP A 402 -1.57 7.47 -20.17
CA ASP A 402 -1.57 8.87 -19.73
C ASP A 402 -1.16 9.03 -18.25
N GLN A 403 -1.59 8.10 -17.38
CA GLN A 403 -1.13 8.07 -15.98
C GLN A 403 0.37 7.74 -15.88
N VAL A 404 0.87 6.81 -16.71
CA VAL A 404 2.30 6.48 -16.77
C VAL A 404 3.12 7.68 -17.25
N TRP A 405 2.64 8.41 -18.27
CA TRP A 405 3.33 9.59 -18.80
C TRP A 405 3.34 10.75 -17.80
N ALA A 406 2.22 10.98 -17.12
CA ALA A 406 2.11 11.96 -16.04
C ALA A 406 3.05 11.62 -14.88
N PHE A 407 3.22 10.34 -14.55
CA PHE A 407 4.20 9.91 -13.55
C PHE A 407 5.65 10.13 -14.00
N LEU A 408 6.01 9.67 -15.21
CA LEU A 408 7.39 9.69 -15.70
C LEU A 408 7.94 11.09 -15.96
N ARG A 409 7.08 12.04 -16.38
CA ARG A 409 7.49 13.39 -16.79
C ARG A 409 6.60 14.51 -16.22
N GLY A 410 5.65 14.23 -15.35
CA GLY A 410 4.69 15.21 -14.82
C GLY A 410 3.51 15.49 -15.76
N PRO A 411 2.45 16.17 -15.29
CA PRO A 411 1.28 16.52 -16.10
C PRO A 411 1.61 17.37 -17.32
N HIS A 412 2.68 18.18 -17.24
CA HIS A 412 3.17 19.01 -18.34
C HIS A 412 4.37 18.40 -19.08
N HIS A 413 4.77 17.17 -18.73
CA HIS A 413 5.87 16.43 -19.35
C HIS A 413 7.26 17.11 -19.27
N THR A 414 7.50 17.89 -18.22
CA THR A 414 8.74 18.67 -18.00
C THR A 414 9.56 18.22 -16.79
N LEU A 415 9.08 17.28 -15.98
CA LEU A 415 9.84 16.78 -14.82
C LEU A 415 11.13 16.08 -15.25
N SER A 416 12.11 16.09 -14.34
CA SER A 416 13.38 15.39 -14.52
C SER A 416 13.12 13.89 -14.68
N ALA A 417 13.68 13.31 -15.74
CA ALA A 417 13.54 11.90 -16.04
C ALA A 417 14.41 11.07 -15.10
N THR A 418 13.86 10.61 -13.98
CA THR A 418 14.55 9.70 -13.05
C THR A 418 14.06 8.26 -13.15
N GLU A 419 12.79 8.05 -13.45
CA GLU A 419 12.16 6.73 -13.40
C GLU A 419 11.98 6.11 -14.80
N THR A 420 11.71 4.81 -14.86
CA THR A 420 11.21 4.11 -16.05
C THR A 420 10.13 3.12 -15.61
N VAL A 421 9.20 2.76 -16.52
CA VAL A 421 8.15 1.77 -16.23
C VAL A 421 8.23 0.64 -17.24
N LEU A 422 8.30 -0.60 -16.76
CA LEU A 422 8.16 -1.81 -17.55
C LEU A 422 6.67 -2.06 -17.78
N VAL A 423 6.27 -2.13 -19.05
CA VAL A 423 4.89 -2.38 -19.46
C VAL A 423 4.84 -3.74 -20.13
N SER A 424 4.40 -4.73 -19.36
CA SER A 424 4.08 -6.07 -19.85
C SER A 424 2.74 -6.02 -20.56
N ILE A 425 2.73 -6.36 -21.85
CA ILE A 425 1.51 -6.39 -22.66
C ILE A 425 1.22 -7.82 -23.04
N ASN A 426 0.02 -8.28 -22.70
CA ASN A 426 -0.53 -9.56 -23.11
C ASN A 426 -1.82 -9.34 -23.94
N ASN A 427 -2.10 -10.28 -24.85
CA ASN A 427 -3.37 -10.34 -25.54
C ASN A 427 -4.34 -11.23 -24.75
N ASP A 428 -5.44 -10.67 -24.27
CA ASP A 428 -6.45 -11.40 -23.50
C ASP A 428 -7.49 -12.09 -24.42
N ASP A 429 -7.42 -11.87 -25.73
CA ASP A 429 -8.23 -12.58 -26.72
C ASP A 429 -7.57 -13.90 -27.12
N VAL A 430 -8.16 -15.00 -26.64
CA VAL A 430 -7.71 -16.38 -26.85
C VAL A 430 -8.52 -17.10 -27.94
N SER A 431 -9.22 -16.37 -28.80
CA SER A 431 -10.01 -16.95 -29.90
C SER A 431 -9.14 -17.59 -30.97
N ASP A 432 -9.67 -18.62 -31.63
CA ASP A 432 -9.00 -19.32 -32.73
C ASP A 432 -8.67 -18.37 -33.90
N ASP A 433 -9.55 -17.41 -34.18
CA ASP A 433 -9.32 -16.40 -35.22
C ASP A 433 -8.09 -15.53 -34.92
N GLN A 434 -7.94 -15.12 -33.66
CA GLN A 434 -6.79 -14.34 -33.21
C GLN A 434 -5.50 -15.17 -33.20
N HIS A 435 -5.59 -16.46 -32.86
CA HIS A 435 -4.44 -17.39 -32.97
C HIS A 435 -4.04 -17.64 -34.42
N ALA A 436 -5.01 -17.71 -35.35
CA ALA A 436 -4.75 -17.88 -36.78
C ALA A 436 -4.15 -16.63 -37.43
N ASN A 437 -4.42 -15.44 -36.88
CA ASN A 437 -3.89 -14.18 -37.38
C ASN A 437 -3.31 -13.26 -36.28
N PRO A 438 -2.15 -13.61 -35.70
CA PRO A 438 -1.54 -12.85 -34.61
C PRO A 438 -1.08 -11.44 -35.02
N GLY A 439 -0.90 -11.18 -36.32
CA GLY A 439 -0.48 -9.89 -36.85
C GLY A 439 -1.46 -8.76 -36.54
N ILE A 440 -2.76 -9.04 -36.41
CA ILE A 440 -3.79 -8.02 -36.18
C ILE A 440 -3.58 -7.32 -34.82
N PHE A 441 -3.40 -8.09 -33.75
CA PHE A 441 -3.17 -7.52 -32.42
C PHE A 441 -1.80 -6.85 -32.34
N TYR A 442 -0.77 -7.46 -32.96
CA TYR A 442 0.57 -6.87 -33.04
C TYR A 442 0.56 -5.48 -33.69
N GLN A 443 -0.12 -5.33 -34.83
CA GLN A 443 -0.26 -4.05 -35.54
C GLN A 443 -1.06 -3.02 -34.74
N ALA A 444 -2.06 -3.44 -33.96
CA ALA A 444 -2.82 -2.54 -33.10
C ALA A 444 -1.94 -1.96 -31.97
N VAL A 445 -1.09 -2.79 -31.35
CA VAL A 445 -0.11 -2.31 -30.35
C VAL A 445 0.92 -1.39 -30.99
N ASP A 446 1.47 -1.75 -32.16
CA ASP A 446 2.43 -0.90 -32.89
C ASP A 446 1.80 0.46 -33.25
N ALA A 447 0.54 0.48 -33.70
CA ALA A 447 -0.18 1.72 -33.98
C ALA A 447 -0.41 2.57 -32.72
N ALA A 448 -0.79 1.95 -31.59
CA ALA A 448 -0.98 2.65 -30.32
C ALA A 448 0.34 3.24 -29.78
N VAL A 449 1.44 2.49 -29.90
CA VAL A 449 2.79 2.95 -29.54
C VAL A 449 3.23 4.10 -30.44
N ALA A 450 3.03 4.00 -31.75
CA ALA A 450 3.38 5.04 -32.72
C ALA A 450 2.55 6.32 -32.57
N ALA A 451 1.30 6.21 -32.10
CA ALA A 451 0.43 7.35 -31.83
C ALA A 451 0.88 8.19 -30.62
N ALA A 452 1.72 7.65 -29.74
CA ALA A 452 2.25 8.37 -28.59
C ALA A 452 3.32 9.39 -29.03
N ALA A 453 2.92 10.64 -29.20
CA ALA A 453 3.83 11.72 -29.60
C ALA A 453 5.02 11.85 -28.61
N PRO A 454 6.24 12.16 -29.10
CA PRO A 454 7.38 12.44 -28.22
C PRO A 454 7.07 13.51 -27.17
N TYR A 455 7.88 13.55 -26.11
CA TYR A 455 7.83 14.64 -25.14
C TYR A 455 8.23 15.99 -25.79
N PRO A 456 7.96 17.14 -25.14
CA PRO A 456 8.30 18.45 -25.70
C PRO A 456 9.79 18.63 -26.04
N ASP A 457 10.68 17.88 -25.38
CA ASP A 457 12.13 17.87 -25.66
C ASP A 457 12.53 16.93 -26.82
N GLY A 458 11.57 16.30 -27.49
CA GLY A 458 11.78 15.34 -28.59
C GLY A 458 12.08 13.91 -28.13
N THR A 459 12.15 13.64 -26.82
CA THR A 459 12.42 12.30 -26.30
C THR A 459 11.23 11.36 -26.59
N PRO A 460 11.44 10.18 -27.19
CA PRO A 460 10.37 9.21 -27.37
C PRO A 460 9.80 8.73 -26.04
N ARG A 461 8.48 8.55 -25.94
CA ARG A 461 7.83 8.03 -24.72
C ARG A 461 8.13 6.55 -24.47
N TRP A 462 8.46 5.81 -25.53
CA TRP A 462 8.68 4.38 -25.48
C TRP A 462 10.13 4.00 -25.78
N PHE A 463 10.59 2.95 -25.14
CA PHE A 463 11.73 2.15 -25.55
C PHE A 463 11.21 0.81 -26.10
N LEU A 464 11.46 0.58 -27.39
CA LEU A 464 10.92 -0.55 -28.14
C LEU A 464 11.98 -1.60 -28.49
N GLY A 465 13.23 -1.38 -28.09
CA GLY A 465 14.34 -2.26 -28.41
C GLY A 465 14.14 -3.65 -27.80
N PRO A 466 14.29 -4.75 -28.57
CA PRO A 466 14.16 -6.11 -28.07
C PRO A 466 15.42 -6.56 -27.32
N VAL A 467 15.96 -5.74 -26.42
CA VAL A 467 17.22 -5.99 -25.69
C VAL A 467 17.07 -5.53 -24.24
N THR A 468 17.95 -5.99 -23.36
CA THR A 468 18.03 -5.45 -21.98
C THR A 468 18.59 -4.03 -22.00
N PRO A 469 17.82 -3.00 -21.64
CA PRO A 469 18.33 -1.63 -21.61
C PRO A 469 19.10 -1.34 -20.33
N ARG A 470 20.01 -0.36 -20.41
CA ARG A 470 20.56 0.34 -19.24
C ARG A 470 19.59 1.43 -18.80
N LEU A 471 19.52 1.70 -17.50
CA LEU A 471 18.58 2.63 -16.88
C LEU A 471 18.64 4.03 -17.51
N GLY A 472 19.83 4.57 -17.74
CA GLY A 472 20.01 5.91 -18.34
C GLY A 472 19.36 6.04 -19.72
N ASN A 473 19.28 4.96 -20.50
CA ASN A 473 18.69 4.98 -21.85
C ASN A 473 17.16 5.03 -21.83
N VAL A 474 16.55 4.72 -20.69
CA VAL A 474 15.10 4.52 -20.54
C VAL A 474 14.47 5.40 -19.49
N ARG A 475 15.24 6.25 -18.80
CA ARG A 475 14.67 7.24 -17.89
C ARG A 475 13.68 8.14 -18.63
N GLY A 476 12.53 8.37 -18.00
CA GLY A 476 11.42 9.10 -18.56
C GLY A 476 10.65 8.34 -19.65
N ARG A 477 10.99 7.07 -19.93
CA ARG A 477 10.34 6.26 -20.98
C ARG A 477 9.73 4.99 -20.38
N ALA A 478 8.71 4.45 -21.05
CA ALA A 478 8.20 3.11 -20.78
C ALA A 478 8.90 2.06 -21.66
N VAL A 479 9.20 0.89 -21.11
CA VAL A 479 9.83 -0.24 -21.80
C VAL A 479 8.78 -1.31 -22.08
N VAL A 480 8.64 -1.74 -23.33
CA VAL A 480 7.66 -2.76 -23.72
C VAL A 480 8.21 -4.18 -23.49
N LEU A 481 7.48 -5.00 -22.75
CA LEU A 481 7.67 -6.44 -22.66
C LEU A 481 6.48 -7.13 -23.35
N ARG A 482 6.73 -7.88 -24.43
CA ARG A 482 5.68 -8.44 -25.29
C ARG A 482 5.40 -9.89 -24.92
N ARG A 483 4.20 -10.20 -24.41
CA ARG A 483 3.74 -11.57 -24.07
C ARG A 483 2.86 -12.23 -25.12
N TYR A 484 2.63 -11.58 -26.26
CA TYR A 484 1.79 -12.07 -27.34
C TYR A 484 2.61 -12.33 -28.62
N PRO A 485 2.20 -13.25 -29.52
CA PRO A 485 2.93 -13.52 -30.76
C PRO A 485 3.05 -12.29 -31.66
N GLY A 486 4.20 -12.12 -32.29
CA GLY A 486 4.41 -11.01 -33.24
C GLY A 486 3.84 -11.28 -34.64
N ASP A 487 3.80 -10.24 -35.47
CA ASP A 487 3.45 -10.38 -36.88
C ASP A 487 4.47 -11.29 -37.61
N PRO A 488 4.03 -12.41 -38.23
CA PRO A 488 4.91 -13.29 -39.00
C PRO A 488 5.64 -12.59 -40.16
N ALA A 489 5.11 -11.48 -40.68
CA ALA A 489 5.74 -10.69 -41.73
C ALA A 489 6.92 -9.83 -41.22
N VAL A 490 7.03 -9.62 -39.90
CA VAL A 490 8.11 -8.84 -39.28
C VAL A 490 9.14 -9.79 -38.68
N ALA A 491 10.42 -9.61 -39.04
CA ALA A 491 11.49 -10.48 -38.57
C ALA A 491 11.63 -10.41 -37.03
N PRO A 492 11.79 -11.56 -36.32
CA PRO A 492 11.73 -11.60 -34.86
C PRO A 492 12.66 -10.63 -34.13
N ARG A 493 13.88 -10.40 -34.65
CA ARG A 493 14.90 -9.53 -34.03
C ARG A 493 14.61 -8.02 -34.10
N VAL A 494 13.61 -7.60 -34.89
CA VAL A 494 13.24 -6.19 -35.06
C VAL A 494 11.82 -5.89 -34.59
N ARG A 495 11.13 -6.88 -34.02
CA ARG A 495 9.80 -6.70 -33.44
C ARG A 495 9.86 -5.80 -32.22
N THR A 496 8.75 -5.10 -31.99
CA THR A 496 8.57 -4.19 -30.86
C THR A 496 8.65 -4.92 -29.52
N GLY A 497 9.49 -4.41 -28.62
CA GLY A 497 9.59 -4.84 -27.22
C GLY A 497 10.43 -6.09 -26.98
N LEU A 498 10.75 -6.35 -25.72
CA LEU A 498 11.41 -7.60 -25.33
C LEU A 498 10.45 -8.78 -25.56
N ASP A 499 10.89 -9.75 -26.37
CA ASP A 499 10.04 -10.87 -26.79
C ASP A 499 9.89 -11.94 -25.70
N LEU A 500 8.70 -12.00 -25.10
CA LEU A 500 8.31 -13.01 -24.12
C LEU A 500 7.14 -13.86 -24.62
N SER A 501 6.94 -13.98 -25.94
CA SER A 501 5.77 -14.70 -26.48
C SER A 501 5.82 -16.22 -26.31
N ASP A 502 6.98 -16.79 -26.00
CA ASP A 502 7.13 -18.21 -25.67
C ASP A 502 6.79 -18.49 -24.18
N TRP A 503 5.85 -17.73 -23.62
CA TRP A 503 5.42 -17.85 -22.23
C TRP A 503 4.74 -19.20 -22.00
N VAL A 504 5.21 -19.95 -21.00
CA VAL A 504 4.65 -21.26 -20.66
C VAL A 504 3.53 -21.05 -19.65
N ASP A 505 2.33 -21.51 -19.99
CA ASP A 505 1.17 -21.42 -19.10
C ASP A 505 1.34 -22.25 -17.81
N ASP A 506 0.92 -21.68 -16.69
CA ASP A 506 0.84 -22.31 -15.37
C ASP A 506 2.11 -23.08 -14.93
N SER A 507 3.29 -22.48 -15.11
CA SER A 507 4.58 -23.12 -14.87
C SER A 507 5.35 -22.54 -13.68
N PRO A 508 5.85 -23.38 -12.74
CA PRO A 508 6.58 -22.92 -11.56
C PRO A 508 8.04 -22.51 -11.83
N ASP A 509 8.62 -22.91 -12.97
CA ASP A 509 9.97 -22.51 -13.39
C ASP A 509 10.14 -22.76 -14.89
N PHE A 510 10.45 -21.71 -15.65
CA PHE A 510 10.80 -21.83 -17.05
C PHE A 510 11.72 -20.68 -17.49
N THR A 511 12.36 -20.85 -18.65
CA THR A 511 13.26 -19.86 -19.23
C THR A 511 12.89 -19.58 -20.68
N ILE A 512 12.75 -18.30 -21.01
CA ILE A 512 12.66 -17.82 -22.39
C ILE A 512 14.05 -17.31 -22.81
N VAL A 513 14.49 -17.70 -24.00
CA VAL A 513 15.65 -17.09 -24.67
C VAL A 513 15.12 -16.38 -25.91
N THR A 514 15.18 -15.05 -25.88
CA THR A 514 14.62 -14.23 -26.96
C THR A 514 15.40 -14.39 -28.26
N PRO A 515 14.83 -14.01 -29.42
CA PRO A 515 15.55 -13.98 -30.69
C PRO A 515 16.83 -13.11 -30.68
N THR A 516 16.96 -12.20 -29.72
CA THR A 516 18.11 -11.32 -29.48
C THR A 516 19.04 -11.82 -28.37
N ASN A 517 18.90 -13.08 -27.97
CA ASN A 517 19.70 -13.76 -26.94
C ASN A 517 19.57 -13.16 -25.52
N VAL A 518 18.49 -12.44 -25.23
CA VAL A 518 18.17 -12.09 -23.83
C VAL A 518 17.56 -13.30 -23.16
N ARG A 519 18.02 -13.64 -21.95
CA ARG A 519 17.47 -14.74 -21.17
C ARG A 519 16.57 -14.21 -20.07
N VAL A 520 15.39 -14.80 -19.93
CA VAL A 520 14.38 -14.42 -18.94
C VAL A 520 13.91 -15.67 -18.20
N ARG A 521 14.21 -15.75 -16.91
CA ARG A 521 13.73 -16.80 -16.00
C ARG A 521 12.43 -16.37 -15.35
N LEU A 522 11.44 -17.26 -15.34
CA LEU A 522 10.07 -16.94 -14.99
C LEU A 522 9.48 -17.99 -14.04
N GLN A 523 8.65 -17.51 -13.12
CA GLN A 523 7.75 -18.32 -12.31
C GLN A 523 6.35 -17.72 -12.45
N ASP A 524 5.43 -18.51 -13.00
CA ASP A 524 4.03 -18.13 -13.21
C ASP A 524 3.10 -19.34 -12.99
N LYS A 525 3.26 -20.02 -11.85
CA LYS A 525 2.32 -21.03 -11.37
C LYS A 525 1.09 -20.33 -10.79
N TRP A 526 0.15 -19.95 -11.62
CA TRP A 526 -0.98 -19.10 -11.23
C TRP A 526 -2.23 -19.91 -10.87
N LYS A 527 -2.40 -21.14 -11.37
CA LYS A 527 -3.65 -21.90 -11.18
C LYS A 527 -3.48 -23.08 -10.21
N PHE A 528 -4.36 -23.20 -9.23
CA PHE A 528 -4.43 -24.39 -8.37
C PHE A 528 -5.72 -25.16 -8.67
N SER A 529 -5.63 -26.16 -9.56
CA SER A 529 -6.76 -26.91 -10.10
C SER A 529 -7.35 -27.97 -9.17
N SER A 530 -6.73 -28.26 -8.04
CA SER A 530 -7.28 -29.21 -7.05
C SER A 530 -7.75 -28.46 -5.81
N ARG A 531 -8.80 -28.94 -5.12
CA ARG A 531 -9.16 -28.39 -3.81
C ARG A 531 -7.99 -28.53 -2.84
N ILE A 532 -7.49 -27.40 -2.37
CA ILE A 532 -6.31 -27.29 -1.50
C ILE A 532 -6.58 -26.20 -0.46
N SER A 533 -6.20 -26.42 0.80
CA SER A 533 -6.41 -25.41 1.84
C SER A 533 -5.64 -24.12 1.50
N LEU A 534 -6.10 -22.96 2.01
CA LEU A 534 -5.37 -21.70 1.80
C LEU A 534 -3.92 -21.80 2.31
N ALA A 535 -3.71 -22.44 3.46
CA ALA A 535 -2.38 -22.63 4.03
C ALA A 535 -1.47 -23.44 3.09
N ASP A 536 -1.96 -24.55 2.55
CA ASP A 536 -1.17 -25.40 1.64
C ASP A 536 -0.94 -24.72 0.28
N LEU A 537 -1.92 -23.95 -0.21
CA LEU A 537 -1.81 -23.17 -1.45
C LEU A 537 -0.73 -22.10 -1.30
N VAL A 538 -0.82 -21.28 -0.25
CA VAL A 538 0.16 -20.23 0.04
C VAL A 538 1.54 -20.83 0.26
N ALA A 539 1.67 -21.93 1.01
CA ALA A 539 2.95 -22.61 1.23
C ALA A 539 3.56 -23.14 -0.07
N SER A 540 2.74 -23.71 -0.97
CA SER A 540 3.20 -24.20 -2.28
C SER A 540 3.67 -23.04 -3.17
N LYS A 541 2.83 -22.00 -3.30
CA LYS A 541 3.15 -20.82 -4.12
C LYS A 541 4.36 -20.06 -3.58
N SER A 542 4.48 -19.90 -2.26
CA SER A 542 5.63 -19.26 -1.62
C SER A 542 6.93 -20.02 -1.86
N GLY A 543 6.88 -21.37 -1.91
CA GLY A 543 8.01 -22.20 -2.31
C GLY A 543 8.54 -21.86 -3.71
N PHE A 544 7.66 -21.70 -4.70
CA PHE A 544 8.06 -21.31 -6.05
C PHE A 544 8.62 -19.87 -6.11
N VAL A 545 7.94 -18.92 -5.44
CA VAL A 545 8.40 -17.52 -5.36
C VAL A 545 9.78 -17.44 -4.72
N ARG A 546 9.99 -18.09 -3.58
CA ARG A 546 11.27 -18.11 -2.86
C ARG A 546 12.37 -18.75 -3.70
N SER A 547 12.08 -19.84 -4.40
CA SER A 547 13.04 -20.49 -5.30
C SER A 547 13.58 -19.54 -6.37
N LEU A 548 12.71 -18.80 -7.06
CA LEU A 548 13.16 -17.87 -8.10
C LEU A 548 13.90 -16.65 -7.51
N MET A 549 13.49 -16.16 -6.34
CA MET A 549 14.23 -15.13 -5.59
C MET A 549 15.65 -15.60 -5.23
N LEU A 550 15.80 -16.84 -4.74
CA LEU A 550 17.11 -17.45 -4.45
C LEU A 550 18.00 -17.51 -5.70
N GLN A 551 17.43 -17.90 -6.84
CA GLN A 551 18.17 -17.94 -8.10
C GLN A 551 18.61 -16.54 -8.56
N ALA A 552 17.80 -15.50 -8.32
CA ALA A 552 18.13 -14.12 -8.64
C ALA A 552 19.23 -13.57 -7.72
N ALA A 553 19.10 -13.82 -6.41
CA ALA A 553 20.02 -13.35 -5.37
C ALA A 553 21.40 -14.01 -5.47
N ALA A 554 21.47 -15.27 -5.90
CA ALA A 554 22.73 -15.99 -6.15
C ALA A 554 23.60 -15.36 -7.25
N ARG A 555 23.11 -14.33 -7.95
CA ARG A 555 23.81 -13.59 -9.00
C ARG A 555 23.67 -12.08 -8.76
N PRO A 556 24.38 -11.53 -7.76
CA PRO A 556 24.26 -10.13 -7.39
C PRO A 556 24.82 -9.20 -8.48
N PRO A 557 24.33 -7.95 -8.56
CA PRO A 557 24.83 -6.98 -9.52
C PRO A 557 26.26 -6.53 -9.16
N PRO A 558 27.04 -6.02 -10.14
CA PRO A 558 28.37 -5.47 -9.86
C PRO A 558 28.31 -4.27 -8.90
N PRO A 559 29.36 -4.02 -8.09
CA PRO A 559 29.44 -2.88 -7.17
C PRO A 559 29.31 -1.54 -7.89
N MET A 560 28.64 -0.56 -7.26
CA MET A 560 28.40 0.77 -7.88
C MET A 560 29.69 1.52 -8.23
N ASP A 561 30.75 1.37 -7.43
CA ASP A 561 32.01 2.11 -7.58
C ASP A 561 32.94 1.56 -8.67
N LEU A 562 32.68 0.36 -9.17
CA LEU A 562 33.49 -0.28 -10.22
C LEU A 562 32.95 -0.03 -11.64
N VAL A 563 31.84 0.69 -11.78
CA VAL A 563 31.22 0.96 -13.08
C VAL A 563 31.82 2.22 -13.69
N SER A 564 33.06 2.11 -14.20
CA SER A 564 33.69 3.21 -14.95
C SER A 564 32.91 3.54 -16.24
N SER A 565 32.76 4.83 -16.53
CA SER A 565 32.08 5.35 -17.74
C SER A 565 32.73 4.93 -19.06
N ASP A 566 33.99 4.46 -19.01
CA ASP A 566 34.81 4.14 -20.18
C ASP A 566 34.96 2.64 -20.45
N SER A 567 34.39 1.78 -19.61
CA SER A 567 34.37 0.35 -19.92
C SER A 567 33.26 0.02 -20.91
N GLN A 568 33.61 0.00 -22.20
CA GLN A 568 33.06 -1.00 -23.12
C GLN A 568 33.48 -2.41 -22.68
N ALA A 569 33.25 -2.76 -21.42
CA ALA A 569 33.41 -4.14 -20.96
C ALA A 569 32.35 -4.93 -21.71
N ASN A 570 32.83 -5.71 -22.67
CA ASN A 570 32.08 -6.64 -23.48
C ASN A 570 31.22 -7.50 -22.53
N PRO A 571 29.88 -7.55 -22.69
CA PRO A 571 29.01 -8.36 -21.82
C PRO A 571 29.35 -9.87 -21.89
N GLU A 572 30.20 -10.27 -22.84
CA GLU A 572 30.58 -11.65 -23.12
C GLU A 572 31.45 -12.32 -22.04
N THR A 573 32.05 -11.60 -21.08
CA THR A 573 32.91 -12.26 -20.07
C THR A 573 32.16 -12.80 -18.86
N ASP A 574 30.87 -12.53 -18.71
CA ASP A 574 30.02 -13.15 -17.70
C ASP A 574 28.64 -13.43 -18.32
N GLU A 575 28.52 -14.58 -19.00
CA GLU A 575 27.40 -14.96 -19.89
C GLU A 575 26.00 -14.84 -19.25
N HIS A 576 25.89 -14.60 -17.94
CA HIS A 576 24.63 -14.62 -17.18
C HIS A 576 24.36 -13.36 -16.32
N ASN A 577 25.23 -12.35 -16.33
CA ASN A 577 25.06 -11.10 -15.57
C ASN A 577 23.94 -10.18 -16.13
N GLY A 578 23.28 -10.61 -17.21
CA GLY A 578 22.16 -9.91 -17.85
C GLY A 578 20.81 -10.63 -17.75
N ASP A 579 20.75 -11.81 -17.13
CA ASP A 579 19.52 -12.62 -17.02
C ASP A 579 18.42 -11.84 -16.29
N TRP A 580 17.20 -11.83 -16.84
CA TRP A 580 16.01 -11.32 -16.16
C TRP A 580 15.37 -12.39 -15.28
N TYR A 581 14.73 -11.95 -14.20
CA TYR A 581 13.95 -12.79 -13.29
C TYR A 581 12.59 -12.12 -13.11
N ILE A 582 11.51 -12.81 -13.42
CA ILE A 582 10.14 -12.30 -13.28
C ILE A 582 9.31 -13.32 -12.50
N ASN A 583 8.83 -12.90 -11.34
CA ASN A 583 8.27 -13.77 -10.33
C ASN A 583 6.85 -13.32 -9.96
N PHE A 584 5.85 -14.11 -10.31
CA PHE A 584 4.45 -13.80 -9.97
C PHE A 584 4.11 -14.36 -8.59
N CYS A 585 3.73 -13.48 -7.66
CA CYS A 585 3.16 -13.85 -6.36
C CYS A 585 1.68 -14.20 -6.45
N SER A 586 0.98 -13.70 -7.48
CA SER A 586 -0.43 -13.94 -7.72
C SER A 586 -0.74 -15.41 -8.03
N ALA A 587 -1.92 -15.86 -7.61
CA ALA A 587 -2.49 -17.16 -7.92
C ALA A 587 -4.01 -17.16 -7.70
N VAL A 588 -4.68 -18.22 -8.13
CA VAL A 588 -6.11 -18.47 -7.93
C VAL A 588 -6.37 -19.96 -7.68
N GLY A 589 -7.36 -20.28 -6.83
CA GLY A 589 -7.92 -21.63 -6.74
C GLY A 589 -9.00 -21.83 -7.81
N ASP A 590 -9.05 -22.97 -8.51
CA ASP A 590 -9.95 -23.14 -9.67
C ASP A 590 -11.45 -22.94 -9.33
N PRO A 591 -12.05 -21.82 -9.79
CA PRO A 591 -13.41 -21.47 -9.41
C PRO A 591 -14.46 -22.27 -10.19
N VAL A 592 -14.12 -22.78 -11.37
CA VAL A 592 -15.08 -23.34 -12.34
C VAL A 592 -15.31 -24.83 -12.08
N GLU A 593 -14.26 -25.59 -11.82
CA GLU A 593 -14.36 -27.06 -11.71
C GLU A 593 -14.66 -27.52 -10.28
N HIS A 594 -14.20 -26.77 -9.27
CA HIS A 594 -14.21 -27.24 -7.88
C HIS A 594 -14.85 -26.26 -6.89
N GLY A 595 -15.28 -25.10 -7.35
CA GLY A 595 -15.68 -23.96 -6.52
C GLY A 595 -14.46 -23.28 -5.93
N GLU A 596 -14.40 -21.95 -6.02
CA GLU A 596 -13.25 -21.16 -5.59
C GLU A 596 -13.00 -21.36 -4.09
N LEU A 597 -11.83 -21.91 -3.74
CA LEU A 597 -11.45 -22.08 -2.34
C LEU A 597 -10.62 -20.90 -1.81
N ALA A 598 -9.98 -20.14 -2.71
CA ALA A 598 -9.11 -19.03 -2.38
C ALA A 598 -9.06 -18.01 -3.53
N GLU A 599 -9.67 -16.85 -3.32
CA GLU A 599 -9.62 -15.71 -4.24
C GLU A 599 -8.24 -15.02 -4.20
N ALA A 600 -7.91 -14.27 -5.26
CA ALA A 600 -6.66 -13.51 -5.36
C ALA A 600 -6.35 -12.66 -4.12
N LYS A 601 -7.37 -12.01 -3.54
CA LYS A 601 -7.20 -11.19 -2.33
C LYS A 601 -6.79 -12.01 -1.11
N TRP A 602 -7.40 -13.17 -0.90
CA TRP A 602 -7.06 -14.04 0.25
C TRP A 602 -5.67 -14.62 0.09
N ILE A 603 -5.32 -14.99 -1.14
CA ILE A 603 -3.98 -15.49 -1.46
C ILE A 603 -2.95 -14.40 -1.22
N ALA A 604 -3.21 -13.15 -1.62
CA ALA A 604 -2.28 -12.04 -1.48
C ALA A 604 -2.14 -11.56 -0.01
N VAL A 605 -3.27 -11.31 0.65
CA VAL A 605 -3.33 -10.61 1.95
C VAL A 605 -3.31 -11.59 3.13
N GLY A 606 -3.92 -12.76 2.96
CA GLY A 606 -4.19 -13.72 4.02
C GLY A 606 -5.68 -13.75 4.42
N ALA A 607 -6.08 -14.83 5.06
CA ALA A 607 -7.45 -15.01 5.54
C ALA A 607 -7.52 -15.95 6.75
N ARG A 608 -8.67 -15.93 7.42
CA ARG A 608 -9.00 -16.91 8.45
C ARG A 608 -9.51 -18.20 7.81
N THR A 609 -9.02 -19.33 8.30
CA THR A 609 -9.49 -20.65 7.87
C THR A 609 -10.79 -21.03 8.58
N VAL A 610 -11.40 -22.15 8.16
CA VAL A 610 -12.60 -22.73 8.81
C VAL A 610 -12.35 -23.06 10.28
N GLY A 611 -11.09 -23.30 10.69
CA GLY A 611 -10.67 -23.49 12.08
C GLY A 611 -10.45 -22.19 12.88
N LEU A 612 -10.72 -21.02 12.28
CA LEU A 612 -10.48 -19.67 12.80
C LEU A 612 -9.02 -19.23 12.95
N ASP A 613 -8.07 -20.10 12.58
CA ASP A 613 -6.66 -19.76 12.51
C ASP A 613 -6.38 -18.79 11.36
N TRP A 614 -5.50 -17.82 11.65
CA TRP A 614 -5.01 -16.86 10.66
C TRP A 614 -3.94 -17.52 9.78
N VAL A 615 -4.04 -17.32 8.47
CA VAL A 615 -3.00 -17.70 7.49
C VAL A 615 -2.55 -16.44 6.78
N ASP A 616 -1.26 -16.12 6.91
CA ASP A 616 -0.63 -15.03 6.18
C ASP A 616 -0.65 -15.27 4.67
N GLY A 617 -0.89 -14.22 3.89
CA GLY A 617 -0.89 -14.29 2.44
C GLY A 617 0.50 -14.15 1.80
N MET A 618 0.52 -14.29 0.48
CA MET A 618 1.69 -14.23 -0.38
C MET A 618 2.49 -12.93 -0.25
N ASN A 619 1.86 -11.79 0.07
CA ASN A 619 2.59 -10.54 0.26
C ASN A 619 3.47 -10.60 1.53
N ARG A 620 2.96 -11.17 2.62
CA ARG A 620 3.79 -11.42 3.82
C ARG A 620 4.86 -12.48 3.56
N GLN A 621 4.49 -13.58 2.91
CA GLN A 621 5.44 -14.65 2.56
C GLN A 621 6.57 -14.18 1.64
N ALA A 622 6.28 -13.26 0.71
CA ALA A 622 7.30 -12.65 -0.14
C ALA A 622 8.22 -11.72 0.64
N ASP A 623 7.72 -11.02 1.67
CA ASP A 623 8.58 -10.22 2.55
C ASP A 623 9.47 -11.11 3.42
N ASP A 624 8.93 -12.21 3.95
CA ASP A 624 9.70 -13.21 4.69
C ASP A 624 10.81 -13.83 3.83
N ALA A 625 10.49 -14.20 2.58
CA ALA A 625 11.47 -14.74 1.64
C ALA A 625 12.57 -13.73 1.30
N ARG A 626 12.26 -12.44 1.24
CA ARG A 626 13.25 -11.37 1.13
C ARG A 626 14.07 -11.23 2.43
N GLY A 627 13.47 -11.49 3.58
CA GLY A 627 14.09 -11.53 4.91
C GLY A 627 15.35 -12.41 4.98
N ASP A 628 15.40 -13.49 4.19
CA ASP A 628 16.56 -14.39 4.07
C ASP A 628 17.86 -13.67 3.65
N TYR A 629 17.76 -12.47 3.07
CA TYR A 629 18.88 -11.69 2.58
C TYR A 629 19.16 -10.44 3.44
N VAL A 630 18.42 -10.23 4.52
CA VAL A 630 18.65 -9.15 5.48
C VAL A 630 20.00 -9.38 6.17
N GLY A 631 20.88 -8.38 6.13
CA GLY A 631 22.23 -8.46 6.71
C GLY A 631 23.31 -9.03 5.77
N VAL A 632 22.96 -9.42 4.54
CA VAL A 632 23.96 -9.66 3.48
C VAL A 632 24.61 -8.31 3.14
N SER A 633 25.95 -8.26 3.16
CA SER A 633 26.67 -7.03 2.84
C SER A 633 26.54 -6.70 1.35
N GLY A 634 25.89 -5.58 1.01
CA GLY A 634 25.76 -5.06 -0.35
C GLY A 634 24.41 -5.36 -1.01
N ARG A 635 24.27 -4.92 -2.25
CA ARG A 635 23.03 -4.98 -3.04
C ARG A 635 22.62 -6.41 -3.33
N VAL A 636 21.32 -6.70 -3.19
CA VAL A 636 20.73 -8.00 -3.52
C VAL A 636 19.69 -7.81 -4.62
N ARG A 637 19.83 -8.56 -5.71
CA ARG A 637 18.85 -8.56 -6.79
C ARG A 637 17.84 -9.69 -6.58
N LEU A 638 16.56 -9.35 -6.60
CA LEU A 638 15.44 -10.31 -6.51
C LEU A 638 14.61 -10.39 -7.80
N GLY A 639 14.92 -9.55 -8.80
CA GLY A 639 14.18 -9.47 -10.06
C GLY A 639 12.87 -8.69 -9.93
N VAL A 640 11.96 -8.92 -10.88
CA VAL A 640 10.59 -8.40 -10.81
C VAL A 640 9.78 -9.28 -9.86
N VAL A 641 9.17 -8.66 -8.84
CA VAL A 641 8.26 -9.33 -7.90
C VAL A 641 6.86 -8.77 -8.12
N ASN A 642 6.00 -9.57 -8.75
CA ASN A 642 4.71 -9.14 -9.27
C ASN A 642 3.56 -9.54 -8.34
N MET A 643 2.85 -8.57 -7.77
CA MET A 643 1.93 -8.75 -6.63
C MET A 643 0.48 -8.43 -6.98
N ASP A 644 -0.45 -9.04 -6.23
CA ASP A 644 -1.83 -8.57 -6.11
C ASP A 644 -1.95 -7.74 -4.82
N TYR A 645 -2.75 -6.66 -4.84
CA TYR A 645 -3.01 -5.80 -3.69
C TYR A 645 -1.74 -5.38 -2.91
N PRO A 646 -0.75 -4.73 -3.57
CA PRO A 646 0.56 -4.43 -2.98
C PRO A 646 0.49 -3.53 -1.74
N GLU A 647 -0.61 -2.82 -1.52
CA GLU A 647 -0.89 -1.98 -0.36
C GLU A 647 -1.49 -2.74 0.83
N LEU A 648 -1.70 -4.06 0.71
CA LEU A 648 -2.29 -4.90 1.74
C LEU A 648 -1.38 -6.08 2.13
N PRO A 649 -1.51 -6.60 3.38
CA PRO A 649 -2.29 -6.04 4.49
C PRO A 649 -1.80 -4.64 4.92
N ALA A 650 -2.60 -3.89 5.69
CA ALA A 650 -2.33 -2.46 5.95
C ALA A 650 -0.98 -2.19 6.64
N ASP A 651 -0.44 -3.18 7.34
CA ASP A 651 0.86 -3.13 8.02
C ASP A 651 2.03 -3.68 7.16
N ASN A 652 1.77 -3.99 5.89
CA ASN A 652 2.76 -4.49 4.94
C ASN A 652 3.56 -3.35 4.30
N ASP A 653 4.89 -3.49 4.30
CA ASP A 653 5.84 -2.59 3.65
C ASP A 653 6.70 -3.28 2.57
N LEU A 654 6.27 -4.45 2.09
CA LEU A 654 6.97 -5.27 1.08
C LEU A 654 7.49 -4.43 -0.11
N VAL A 655 6.69 -3.52 -0.65
CA VAL A 655 7.11 -2.72 -1.81
C VAL A 655 8.36 -1.89 -1.51
N ALA A 656 8.41 -1.24 -0.35
CA ALA A 656 9.58 -0.49 0.07
C ALA A 656 10.74 -1.44 0.35
N ARG A 657 10.51 -2.52 1.09
CA ARG A 657 11.58 -3.48 1.40
C ARG A 657 12.20 -4.12 0.16
N LEU A 658 11.41 -4.36 -0.89
CA LEU A 658 11.92 -4.79 -2.19
C LEU A 658 12.79 -3.71 -2.85
N ILE A 659 12.36 -2.45 -2.83
CA ILE A 659 13.13 -1.32 -3.36
C ILE A 659 14.45 -1.18 -2.62
N GLU A 660 14.44 -1.32 -1.29
CA GLU A 660 15.61 -1.19 -0.43
C GLU A 660 16.75 -2.14 -0.82
N THR A 661 16.45 -3.35 -1.32
CA THR A 661 17.47 -4.30 -1.77
C THR A 661 18.37 -3.79 -2.91
N ASN A 662 17.95 -2.71 -3.58
CA ASN A 662 18.75 -2.08 -4.63
C ASN A 662 19.86 -1.16 -4.11
N PHE A 663 19.90 -0.84 -2.81
CA PHE A 663 20.87 0.07 -2.19
C PHE A 663 21.72 -0.69 -1.19
#